data_AF-A0ABD2SZ79-F1
#
_entry.id   AF-A0ABD2SZ79-F1
#
_cell.length_a   1.000
_cell.length_b   1.000
_cell.length_c   1.000
_cell.angle_alpha   90.00
_cell.angle_beta   90.00
_cell.angle_gamma   90.00
#
_symmetry.space_group_name_H-M   'P 1'
#
loop_
_entity.id
_entity.type
_entity.pdbx_description
1 polymer ?
#
loop_
_entity_poly.entity_id
_entity_poly.type
_entity_poly.pdbx_seq_one_letter_code
_entity_poly.pdbx_strand_id
1 'polypeptide(L)'
;MSETGAGLVGRRHLCSIPATNVSDIAASAIILSSKIEPGVSIGEDSLIYDSFISGGIQIGSQSIVVGVNVPAASDVTEKVSFRFMLPDRHCFWEVPLVERTERVIVYCGIHDNPKIPLSNGTFCGKPWRKVLDDLGIQDTDLWISENTLEKCLWNAKIFPILPYFEMLTLASWLMGLDNQRNETLRSSWKRSQRISLEELHKSINFPHMCLGSSNHQADLASGIVNACLNFDLLGRNLSQLCQEILQKKSTGIEVCKGFLSHYPNLQAQNSAILPKSRAYQVHADLLRACGNEEMALETEQKVWASIADETASAVRYGFKENLAGSSSWFSIASNPGNTSGCCGESFHRRTVKIELPVRVDFVGGWSDTPPWSLERAGCVLNMAITLENSLPIGTEIEIERGTGIFISDDVGNKLSIEDLSSIALPFEISDPFRLVKSALLVTSVIHEKILQSVALRIRTWANVPRGSGLGTSSILAAAVVKGLLRITDGDKSNENVTRLVLVLEQLMGTGGGWQDQIGGLYAGIKFTASFPGIPLRLQVIPLLASPQLIKELQQRLLVVFTGQVRLAHQVLHKVVTRYLQRDNLLVSSIKRLTELAKIAREALMSCDIDALGDIMLEAWRLHQELDPFCSNEFVDKLFAFCDHYCCGYKLVGAGGGGFALLLAKSAESAEELRHSLVNTSDFDVKIYGWKIFLEN
;
A
#
# COMPACT_ATOMS: atom_id res chain seq x y z
N MET A 1 23.30 7.47 -18.44
CA MET A 1 23.38 6.01 -18.68
C MET A 1 23.37 5.34 -17.31
N SER A 2 22.17 5.09 -16.81
CA SER A 2 21.59 3.75 -16.54
C SER A 2 21.97 3.19 -15.17
N GLU A 3 21.37 3.75 -14.12
CA GLU A 3 21.11 3.08 -12.84
C GLU A 3 19.64 3.29 -12.47
N THR A 4 18.75 2.75 -13.30
CA THR A 4 17.32 2.67 -13.03
C THR A 4 16.98 1.18 -12.99
N GLY A 5 16.91 0.58 -11.79
CA GLY A 5 16.48 -0.82 -11.67
C GLY A 5 16.72 -1.53 -10.35
N ALA A 6 17.62 -1.05 -9.47
CA ALA A 6 17.77 -1.67 -8.14
C ALA A 6 16.77 -1.03 -7.16
N GLY A 7 15.54 -1.56 -7.17
CA GLY A 7 14.50 -1.23 -6.20
C GLY A 7 15.07 -1.30 -4.78
N LEU A 8 14.76 -0.26 -3.99
CA LEU A 8 15.14 -0.09 -2.60
C LEU A 8 14.74 -1.30 -1.74
N VAL A 9 15.57 -2.36 -1.71
CA VAL A 9 15.58 -3.25 -0.55
C VAL A 9 16.05 -2.35 0.59
N GLY A 10 15.14 -2.09 1.54
CA GLY A 10 15.51 -1.33 2.72
C GLY A 10 16.72 -2.00 3.35
N ARG A 11 17.86 -1.30 3.41
CA ARG A 11 19.11 -1.80 4.02
C ARG A 11 18.95 -2.12 5.51
N ARG A 12 17.79 -1.80 6.08
CA ARG A 12 17.41 -2.03 7.47
C ARG A 12 15.97 -2.55 7.47
N HIS A 13 15.76 -3.79 7.88
CA HIS A 13 14.45 -4.41 7.95
C HIS A 13 14.33 -5.29 9.19
N LEU A 14 13.18 -5.19 9.88
CA LEU A 14 12.89 -5.93 11.12
C LEU A 14 14.08 -5.92 12.10
N CYS A 15 14.67 -4.74 12.33
CA CYS A 15 15.90 -4.64 13.11
C CYS A 15 15.77 -3.62 14.25
N SER A 16 16.52 -3.85 15.31
CA SER A 16 16.71 -2.90 16.41
C SER A 16 18.16 -2.43 16.37
N ILE A 17 18.37 -1.13 16.17
CA ILE A 17 19.69 -0.53 15.99
C ILE A 17 19.76 0.69 16.93
N PRO A 18 20.87 0.88 17.66
CA PRO A 18 20.99 2.00 18.58
C PRO A 18 21.19 3.30 17.79
N ALA A 19 21.14 4.42 18.50
CA ALA A 19 21.42 5.73 17.90
C ALA A 19 22.86 5.79 17.36
N THR A 20 23.07 6.55 16.29
CA THR A 20 24.38 6.64 15.58
C THR A 20 25.50 7.24 16.41
N ASN A 21 25.20 7.86 17.56
CA ASN A 21 26.19 8.41 18.48
C ASN A 21 26.83 7.34 19.39
N VAL A 22 26.27 6.13 19.45
CA VAL A 22 26.75 5.06 20.34
C VAL A 22 27.20 3.80 19.59
N SER A 23 27.10 3.77 18.26
CA SER A 23 27.57 2.66 17.42
C SER A 23 27.98 3.18 16.05
N ASP A 24 29.05 2.63 15.49
CA ASP A 24 29.61 3.05 14.20
C ASP A 24 29.18 2.06 13.12
N ILE A 25 28.03 2.32 12.50
CA ILE A 25 27.41 1.43 11.51
C ILE A 25 27.36 2.15 10.16
N ALA A 26 28.10 1.64 9.19
CA ALA A 26 28.15 2.19 7.85
C ALA A 26 26.74 2.27 7.20
N ALA A 27 26.51 3.33 6.42
CA ALA A 27 25.23 3.54 5.74
C ALA A 27 24.96 2.53 4.61
N SER A 28 26.01 1.88 4.09
CA SER A 28 25.90 0.81 3.10
C SER A 28 25.67 -0.58 3.70
N ALA A 29 25.87 -0.75 5.00
CA ALA A 29 25.62 -2.03 5.67
C ALA A 29 24.13 -2.42 5.59
N ILE A 30 23.89 -3.70 5.35
CA ILE A 30 22.57 -4.32 5.25
C ILE A 30 22.31 -5.08 6.55
N ILE A 31 21.30 -4.69 7.32
CA ILE A 31 20.94 -5.28 8.61
C ILE A 31 19.49 -5.76 8.55
N LEU A 32 19.29 -7.07 8.63
CA LEU A 32 18.00 -7.71 8.44
C LEU A 32 17.70 -8.64 9.61
N SER A 33 16.50 -8.56 10.16
CA SER A 33 16.04 -9.45 11.23
C SER A 33 17.06 -9.53 12.38
N SER A 34 17.69 -8.41 12.76
CA SER A 34 18.83 -8.40 13.67
C SER A 34 18.69 -7.31 14.74
N LYS A 35 19.25 -7.56 15.92
CA LYS A 35 19.37 -6.57 16.99
C LYS A 35 20.83 -6.26 17.26
N ILE A 36 21.16 -4.98 17.18
CA ILE A 36 22.47 -4.43 17.47
C ILE A 36 22.38 -3.65 18.79
N GLU A 37 23.29 -3.88 19.72
CA GLU A 37 23.41 -3.11 20.96
C GLU A 37 24.44 -1.97 20.80
N PRO A 38 24.42 -0.94 21.69
CA PRO A 38 25.46 0.08 21.74
C PRO A 38 26.88 -0.51 21.84
N GLY A 39 27.86 0.16 21.23
CA GLY A 39 29.27 -0.24 21.23
C GLY A 39 29.71 -1.15 20.08
N VAL A 40 28.81 -1.53 19.18
CA VAL A 40 29.12 -2.34 17.98
C VAL A 40 29.56 -1.45 16.81
N SER A 41 30.52 -1.93 16.01
CA SER A 41 30.87 -1.31 14.73
C SER A 41 30.67 -2.25 13.55
N ILE A 42 30.15 -1.74 12.43
CA ILE A 42 29.89 -2.51 11.20
C ILE A 42 30.39 -1.72 9.99
N GLY A 43 31.33 -2.32 9.26
CA GLY A 43 31.94 -1.77 8.04
C GLY A 43 31.00 -1.72 6.83
N GLU A 44 31.52 -1.15 5.74
CA GLU A 44 30.77 -0.91 4.51
C GLU A 44 30.40 -2.20 3.78
N ASP A 45 29.24 -2.21 3.12
CA ASP A 45 28.76 -3.32 2.27
C ASP A 45 28.70 -4.68 2.98
N SER A 46 28.62 -4.68 4.31
CA SER A 46 28.46 -5.89 5.12
C SER A 46 26.99 -6.28 5.30
N LEU A 47 26.71 -7.58 5.38
CA LEU A 47 25.38 -8.14 5.62
C LEU A 47 25.30 -8.75 7.01
N ILE A 48 24.36 -8.29 7.83
CA ILE A 48 24.00 -8.88 9.12
C ILE A 48 22.58 -9.43 9.00
N TYR A 49 22.42 -10.73 9.26
CA TYR A 49 21.15 -11.42 9.14
C TYR A 49 20.86 -12.27 10.38
N ASP A 50 19.65 -12.18 10.91
CA ASP A 50 19.15 -13.04 12.00
C ASP A 50 20.08 -13.09 13.23
N SER A 51 20.68 -11.95 13.59
CA SER A 51 21.76 -11.89 14.58
C SER A 51 21.45 -10.92 15.72
N PHE A 52 21.78 -11.32 16.94
CA PHE A 52 21.88 -10.45 18.11
C PHE A 52 23.35 -10.15 18.40
N ILE A 53 23.79 -8.93 18.07
CA ILE A 53 25.17 -8.50 18.23
C ILE A 53 25.25 -7.52 19.39
N SER A 54 26.06 -7.87 20.39
CA SER A 54 26.26 -7.06 21.58
C SER A 54 27.74 -6.92 21.96
N GLY A 55 28.04 -5.94 22.82
CA GLY A 55 29.39 -5.73 23.34
C GLY A 55 30.36 -5.09 22.34
N GLY A 56 31.67 -5.21 22.60
CA GLY A 56 32.74 -4.60 21.80
C GLY A 56 33.05 -5.37 20.51
N ILE A 57 32.03 -5.78 19.77
CA ILE A 57 32.17 -6.49 18.49
C ILE A 57 32.38 -5.48 17.36
N GLN A 58 33.40 -5.73 16.55
CA GLN A 58 33.73 -4.95 15.37
C GLN A 58 33.67 -5.85 14.14
N ILE A 59 32.84 -5.48 13.17
CA ILE A 59 32.68 -6.21 11.92
C ILE A 59 33.28 -5.38 10.80
N GLY A 60 34.25 -5.96 10.10
CA GLY A 60 34.88 -5.37 8.93
C GLY A 60 33.93 -5.20 7.75
N SER A 61 34.44 -4.58 6.70
CA SER A 61 33.70 -4.29 5.47
C SER A 61 33.58 -5.54 4.59
N GLN A 62 32.52 -5.61 3.78
CA GLN A 62 32.23 -6.72 2.86
C GLN A 62 32.15 -8.09 3.56
N SER A 63 31.68 -8.09 4.80
CA SER A 63 31.57 -9.28 5.64
C SER A 63 30.12 -9.75 5.77
N ILE A 64 29.93 -11.04 6.00
CA ILE A 64 28.60 -11.67 6.11
C ILE A 64 28.47 -12.32 7.48
N VAL A 65 27.48 -11.88 8.26
CA VAL A 65 27.19 -12.40 9.60
C VAL A 65 25.77 -12.96 9.63
N VAL A 66 25.62 -14.22 10.05
CA VAL A 66 24.33 -14.94 9.98
C VAL A 66 24.08 -15.73 11.27
N GLY A 67 22.93 -15.51 11.90
CA GLY A 67 22.49 -16.35 13.03
C GLY A 67 23.29 -16.17 14.32
N VAL A 68 24.12 -15.13 14.40
CA VAL A 68 25.07 -14.91 15.49
C VAL A 68 24.36 -14.28 16.68
N ASN A 69 24.41 -14.91 17.85
CA ASN A 69 23.66 -14.49 19.02
C ASN A 69 24.58 -14.39 20.23
N VAL A 70 25.15 -13.19 20.42
CA VAL A 70 26.16 -12.92 21.44
C VAL A 70 25.49 -12.78 22.81
N PRO A 71 25.75 -13.68 23.77
CA PRO A 71 25.14 -13.62 25.09
C PRO A 71 25.45 -12.30 25.80
N ALA A 72 24.47 -11.74 26.52
CA ALA A 72 24.70 -10.58 27.36
C ALA A 72 25.70 -10.91 28.49
N ALA A 73 26.64 -10.01 28.78
CA ALA A 73 27.73 -10.21 29.74
C ALA A 73 27.28 -10.27 31.22
N SER A 74 26.01 -10.54 31.52
CA SER A 74 25.46 -10.57 32.89
C SER A 74 25.82 -11.83 33.69
N ASP A 75 26.36 -12.87 33.04
CA ASP A 75 26.73 -14.13 33.71
C ASP A 75 28.23 -14.27 34.03
N VAL A 76 29.04 -13.24 33.76
CA VAL A 76 30.48 -13.24 34.11
C VAL A 76 30.74 -12.17 35.15
N THR A 77 30.86 -12.59 36.41
CA THR A 77 31.45 -11.78 37.47
C THR A 77 32.84 -11.31 37.03
N GLU A 78 33.02 -9.99 36.97
CA GLU A 78 34.15 -9.20 36.44
C GLU A 78 33.93 -8.60 35.04
N LYS A 79 33.73 -7.27 35.03
CA LYS A 79 33.67 -6.38 33.85
C LYS A 79 35.00 -6.36 33.08
N VAL A 80 35.40 -7.46 32.46
CA VAL A 80 36.35 -7.42 31.35
C VAL A 80 35.53 -7.18 30.09
N SER A 81 35.68 -6.01 29.48
CA SER A 81 35.03 -5.70 28.20
C SER A 81 35.60 -6.62 27.12
N PHE A 82 34.92 -7.74 26.87
CA PHE A 82 35.28 -8.63 25.78
C PHE A 82 35.19 -7.88 24.44
N ARG A 83 36.27 -7.96 23.63
CA ARG A 83 36.34 -7.36 22.30
C ARG A 83 36.64 -8.44 21.27
N PHE A 84 35.90 -8.43 20.18
CA PHE A 84 36.08 -9.35 19.07
C PHE A 84 36.01 -8.57 17.77
N MET A 85 36.91 -8.87 16.83
CA MET A 85 36.94 -8.25 15.52
C MET A 85 36.78 -9.34 14.47
N LEU A 86 35.77 -9.20 13.62
CA LEU A 86 35.68 -9.93 12.36
C LEU A 86 36.37 -9.08 11.29
N PRO A 87 37.43 -9.55 10.60
CA PRO A 87 38.11 -8.76 9.59
C PRO A 87 37.23 -8.52 8.35
N ASP A 88 37.70 -7.65 7.46
CA ASP A 88 37.07 -7.41 6.16
C ASP A 88 36.99 -8.69 5.33
N ARG A 89 35.94 -8.84 4.52
CA ARG A 89 35.75 -9.97 3.58
C ARG A 89 35.70 -11.33 4.29
N HIS A 90 35.05 -11.41 5.45
CA HIS A 90 34.87 -12.65 6.20
C HIS A 90 33.39 -13.03 6.37
N CYS A 91 33.15 -14.33 6.47
CA CYS A 91 31.88 -14.90 6.86
C CYS A 91 31.93 -15.35 8.32
N PHE A 92 30.83 -15.17 9.05
CA PHE A 92 30.72 -15.49 10.47
C PHE A 92 29.31 -15.99 10.78
N TRP A 93 29.17 -17.24 11.22
CA TRP A 93 27.85 -17.79 11.52
C TRP A 93 27.88 -18.84 12.62
N GLU A 94 26.73 -19.04 13.25
CA GLU A 94 26.54 -20.01 14.32
C GLU A 94 25.64 -21.15 13.89
N VAL A 95 25.98 -22.37 14.31
CA VAL A 95 25.22 -23.57 13.97
C VAL A 95 24.95 -24.41 15.22
N PRO A 96 23.69 -24.75 15.53
CA PRO A 96 23.37 -25.70 16.59
C PRO A 96 23.63 -27.15 16.14
N LEU A 97 24.20 -27.97 17.01
CA LEU A 97 24.45 -29.38 16.75
C LEU A 97 23.34 -30.29 17.30
N VAL A 98 23.14 -31.45 16.69
CA VAL A 98 22.27 -32.52 17.20
C VAL A 98 22.84 -33.07 18.51
N GLU A 99 21.96 -33.31 19.50
CA GLU A 99 22.29 -33.89 20.82
C GLU A 99 23.28 -33.07 21.68
N ARG A 100 23.57 -31.82 21.32
CA ARG A 100 24.43 -30.92 22.10
C ARG A 100 23.73 -29.63 22.42
N THR A 101 24.05 -29.09 23.59
CA THR A 101 23.57 -27.79 24.05
C THR A 101 24.34 -26.64 23.40
N GLU A 102 25.59 -26.87 23.02
CA GLU A 102 26.49 -25.86 22.49
C GLU A 102 26.27 -25.62 20.98
N ARG A 103 26.35 -24.35 20.58
CA ARG A 103 26.47 -23.95 19.18
C ARG A 103 27.95 -23.96 18.77
N VAL A 104 28.22 -24.18 17.50
CA VAL A 104 29.56 -24.01 16.93
C VAL A 104 29.61 -22.71 16.14
N ILE A 105 30.67 -21.94 16.36
CA ILE A 105 30.95 -20.72 15.62
C ILE A 105 31.86 -21.07 14.44
N VAL A 106 31.41 -20.71 13.24
CA VAL A 106 32.13 -20.95 11.99
C VAL A 106 32.52 -19.63 11.35
N TYR A 107 33.74 -19.59 10.83
CA TYR A 107 34.32 -18.42 10.19
C TYR A 107 35.28 -18.83 9.09
N CYS A 108 35.28 -18.05 8.01
CA CYS A 108 36.21 -18.18 6.89
C CYS A 108 36.23 -16.87 6.10
N GLY A 109 37.15 -16.76 5.14
CA GLY A 109 37.11 -15.69 4.14
C GLY A 109 35.93 -15.89 3.18
N ILE A 110 35.34 -14.80 2.71
CA ILE A 110 34.21 -14.81 1.77
C ILE A 110 34.54 -15.50 0.44
N HIS A 111 35.83 -15.55 0.08
CA HIS A 111 36.34 -16.19 -1.14
C HIS A 111 37.01 -17.55 -0.88
N ASP A 112 36.99 -18.05 0.36
CA ASP A 112 37.53 -19.38 0.64
C ASP A 112 36.62 -20.45 0.04
N ASN A 113 37.16 -21.25 -0.89
CA ASN A 113 36.47 -22.43 -1.37
C ASN A 113 36.85 -23.64 -0.51
N PRO A 114 35.90 -24.21 0.25
CA PRO A 114 36.23 -25.20 1.27
C PRO A 114 36.76 -26.52 0.71
N LYS A 115 36.54 -26.80 -0.58
CA LYS A 115 36.92 -28.07 -1.23
C LYS A 115 38.22 -27.97 -2.03
N ILE A 116 38.86 -26.80 -2.12
CA ILE A 116 40.17 -26.69 -2.79
C ILE A 116 41.24 -27.35 -1.91
N PRO A 117 42.10 -28.23 -2.46
CA PRO A 117 43.19 -28.84 -1.71
C PRO A 117 44.18 -27.83 -1.12
N LEU A 118 44.82 -28.18 -0.01
CA LEU A 118 45.75 -27.36 0.77
C LEU A 118 46.86 -26.69 -0.04
N SER A 119 47.27 -27.29 -1.16
CA SER A 119 48.28 -26.72 -2.06
C SER A 119 47.88 -25.34 -2.60
N ASN A 120 46.60 -25.16 -2.94
CA ASN A 120 46.05 -23.95 -3.57
C ASN A 120 44.89 -23.33 -2.78
N GLY A 121 44.48 -23.96 -1.68
CA GLY A 121 43.36 -23.52 -0.85
C GLY A 121 43.73 -22.40 0.11
N THR A 122 42.70 -21.70 0.58
CA THR A 122 42.81 -20.61 1.54
C THR A 122 41.94 -20.86 2.78
N PHE A 123 42.31 -20.22 3.88
CA PHE A 123 41.52 -20.11 5.08
C PHE A 123 41.66 -18.70 5.66
N CYS A 124 40.53 -18.06 5.97
CA CYS A 124 40.43 -16.65 6.34
C CYS A 124 41.14 -15.74 5.33
N GLY A 125 40.98 -16.04 4.03
CA GLY A 125 41.58 -15.29 2.92
C GLY A 125 43.11 -15.43 2.78
N LYS A 126 43.76 -16.31 3.58
CA LYS A 126 45.21 -16.55 3.55
C LYS A 126 45.50 -17.96 3.04
N PRO A 127 46.59 -18.19 2.28
CA PRO A 127 47.00 -19.54 1.89
C PRO A 127 47.22 -20.45 3.10
N TRP A 128 46.76 -21.70 3.04
CA TRP A 128 46.85 -22.65 4.17
C TRP A 128 48.27 -22.78 4.74
N ARG A 129 49.29 -22.89 3.90
CA ARG A 129 50.69 -23.00 4.36
C ARG A 129 51.09 -21.86 5.28
N LYS A 130 50.72 -20.64 4.90
CA LYS A 130 50.99 -19.43 5.69
C LYS A 130 50.25 -19.46 7.02
N VAL A 131 48.98 -19.86 7.03
CA VAL A 131 48.19 -20.00 8.26
C VAL A 131 48.82 -21.02 9.22
N LEU A 132 49.21 -22.20 8.71
CA LEU A 132 49.83 -23.25 9.50
C LEU A 132 51.18 -22.79 10.08
N ASP A 133 52.01 -22.13 9.27
CA ASP A 133 53.32 -21.61 9.69
C ASP A 133 53.19 -20.50 10.74
N ASP A 134 52.29 -19.54 10.51
CA ASP A 134 52.05 -18.38 11.38
C ASP A 134 51.52 -18.84 12.76
N LEU A 135 50.58 -19.79 12.79
CA LEU A 135 49.95 -20.31 14.01
C LEU A 135 50.70 -21.51 14.62
N GLY A 136 51.72 -22.02 13.93
CA GLY A 136 52.47 -23.22 14.29
C GLY A 136 51.67 -24.52 14.20
N ILE A 137 50.51 -24.55 13.54
CA ILE A 137 49.65 -25.75 13.45
C ILE A 137 50.30 -26.77 12.49
N GLN A 138 50.30 -28.05 12.86
CA GLN A 138 50.78 -29.13 12.00
C GLN A 138 49.62 -29.81 11.28
N ASP A 139 49.87 -30.41 10.11
CA ASP A 139 48.86 -31.15 9.36
C ASP A 139 48.14 -32.22 10.20
N THR A 140 48.88 -32.93 11.03
CA THR A 140 48.35 -33.98 11.92
C THR A 140 47.42 -33.44 13.00
N ASP A 141 47.47 -32.13 13.28
CA ASP A 141 46.55 -31.49 14.23
C ASP A 141 45.14 -31.32 13.64
N LEU A 142 45.01 -31.29 12.31
CA LEU A 142 43.76 -31.03 11.58
C LEU A 142 43.19 -32.29 10.90
N TRP A 143 44.05 -33.11 10.32
CA TRP A 143 43.68 -34.31 9.57
C TRP A 143 44.26 -35.56 10.26
N ILE A 144 43.46 -36.15 11.14
CA ILE A 144 43.89 -37.24 12.03
C ILE A 144 44.03 -38.58 11.27
N SER A 145 43.36 -38.75 10.13
CA SER A 145 43.41 -39.99 9.34
C SER A 145 44.44 -39.91 8.20
N GLU A 146 45.36 -40.87 8.17
CA GLU A 146 46.37 -41.02 7.10
C GLU A 146 45.75 -41.28 5.70
N ASN A 147 44.49 -41.72 5.63
CA ASN A 147 43.77 -42.02 4.38
C ASN A 147 43.05 -40.79 3.77
N THR A 148 43.31 -39.57 4.25
CA THR A 148 42.68 -38.36 3.70
C THR A 148 43.32 -38.00 2.35
N LEU A 149 42.71 -38.47 1.25
CA LEU A 149 43.23 -38.33 -0.12
C LEU A 149 43.45 -36.86 -0.55
N GLU A 150 42.59 -35.93 -0.11
CA GLU A 150 42.71 -34.49 -0.39
C GLU A 150 42.45 -33.66 0.87
N LYS A 151 43.51 -33.11 1.48
CA LYS A 151 43.42 -32.21 2.64
C LYS A 151 42.86 -30.85 2.22
N CYS A 152 41.71 -30.44 2.75
CA CYS A 152 41.08 -29.16 2.46
C CYS A 152 40.32 -28.62 3.69
N LEU A 153 39.74 -27.41 3.61
CA LEU A 153 38.96 -26.84 4.72
C LEU A 153 37.72 -27.68 5.05
N TRP A 154 37.11 -28.32 4.05
CA TRP A 154 35.90 -29.14 4.20
C TRP A 154 36.08 -30.27 5.23
N ASN A 155 37.24 -30.94 5.23
CA ASN A 155 37.55 -32.07 6.10
C ASN A 155 38.54 -31.73 7.25
N ALA A 156 38.97 -30.48 7.38
CA ALA A 156 39.85 -30.05 8.47
C ALA A 156 39.10 -29.92 9.80
N LYS A 157 39.55 -30.59 10.87
CA LYS A 157 38.99 -30.43 12.23
C LYS A 157 39.48 -29.14 12.88
N ILE A 158 39.00 -28.01 12.38
CA ILE A 158 39.50 -26.68 12.77
C ILE A 158 38.60 -25.95 13.78
N PHE A 159 37.28 -26.18 13.74
CA PHE A 159 36.33 -25.42 14.55
C PHE A 159 36.17 -26.03 15.95
N PRO A 160 36.55 -25.32 17.03
CA PRO A 160 36.44 -25.84 18.38
C PRO A 160 34.99 -25.82 18.87
N ILE A 161 34.65 -26.76 19.75
CA ILE A 161 33.38 -26.84 20.47
C ILE A 161 33.69 -26.55 21.94
N LEU A 162 33.48 -25.30 22.35
CA LEU A 162 33.84 -24.75 23.66
C LEU A 162 32.77 -23.74 24.11
N PRO A 163 32.82 -23.21 25.34
CA PRO A 163 32.01 -22.07 25.73
C PRO A 163 32.14 -20.88 24.76
N TYR A 164 31.07 -20.10 24.62
CA TYR A 164 30.90 -19.08 23.56
C TYR A 164 32.10 -18.12 23.42
N PHE A 165 32.50 -17.48 24.52
CA PHE A 165 33.60 -16.51 24.50
C PHE A 165 34.99 -17.16 24.29
N GLU A 166 35.17 -18.42 24.67
CA GLU A 166 36.39 -19.18 24.37
C GLU A 166 36.48 -19.48 22.88
N MET A 167 35.37 -19.84 22.23
CA MET A 167 35.31 -20.00 20.77
C MET A 167 35.66 -18.71 20.04
N LEU A 168 35.14 -17.56 20.48
CA LEU A 168 35.49 -16.26 19.88
C LEU A 168 36.96 -15.90 20.08
N THR A 169 37.53 -16.22 21.25
CA THR A 169 38.96 -16.00 21.53
C THR A 169 39.83 -16.84 20.59
N LEU A 170 39.51 -18.13 20.42
CA LEU A 170 40.20 -18.99 19.48
C LEU A 170 39.96 -18.58 18.02
N ALA A 171 38.79 -18.05 17.69
CA ALA A 171 38.50 -17.53 16.35
C ALA A 171 39.38 -16.33 16.00
N SER A 172 39.55 -15.37 16.91
CA SER A 172 40.48 -14.25 16.72
C SER A 172 41.91 -14.74 16.47
N TRP A 173 42.37 -15.75 17.23
CA TRP A 173 43.68 -16.35 17.02
C TRP A 173 43.79 -17.08 15.67
N LEU A 174 42.80 -17.88 15.29
CA LEU A 174 42.80 -18.64 14.03
C LEU A 174 42.69 -17.75 12.78
N MET A 175 42.04 -16.59 12.88
CA MET A 175 42.05 -15.55 11.83
C MET A 175 43.39 -14.79 11.75
N GLY A 176 44.25 -14.93 12.76
CA GLY A 176 45.54 -14.28 12.87
C GLY A 176 45.45 -12.80 13.26
N LEU A 177 44.50 -12.47 14.15
CA LEU A 177 44.34 -11.12 14.71
C LEU A 177 45.13 -10.90 16.00
N ASP A 178 45.49 -11.99 16.69
CA ASP A 178 46.38 -11.94 17.85
C ASP A 178 47.81 -12.29 17.42
N ASN A 179 48.75 -11.37 17.66
CA ASN A 179 50.15 -11.54 17.28
C ASN A 179 50.89 -12.27 18.40
N GLN A 180 51.02 -13.60 18.27
CA GLN A 180 52.20 -14.41 18.64
C GLN A 180 51.85 -15.89 18.52
N ARG A 181 52.86 -16.77 18.45
CA ARG A 181 52.73 -18.22 18.71
C ARG A 181 52.28 -18.42 20.15
N ASN A 182 51.02 -18.08 20.45
CA ASN A 182 50.44 -18.13 21.77
C ASN A 182 50.26 -19.61 22.13
N GLU A 183 51.28 -20.17 22.77
CA GLU A 183 51.33 -21.60 23.10
C GLU A 183 50.15 -22.02 23.97
N THR A 184 49.63 -21.11 24.80
CA THR A 184 48.45 -21.31 25.63
C THR A 184 47.20 -21.54 24.76
N LEU A 185 46.92 -20.63 23.81
CA LEU A 185 45.77 -20.75 22.92
C LEU A 185 45.90 -21.96 21.99
N ARG A 186 47.09 -22.19 21.43
CA ARG A 186 47.36 -23.36 20.59
C ARG A 186 47.14 -24.66 21.36
N SER A 187 47.64 -24.75 22.58
CA SER A 187 47.47 -25.93 23.43
C SER A 187 46.01 -26.14 23.84
N SER A 188 45.29 -25.04 24.15
CA SER A 188 43.86 -25.08 24.42
C SER A 188 43.07 -25.60 23.21
N TRP A 189 43.32 -25.03 22.03
CA TRP A 189 42.71 -25.44 20.78
C TRP A 189 42.99 -26.92 20.46
N LYS A 190 44.22 -27.40 20.60
CA LYS A 190 44.56 -28.82 20.37
C LYS A 190 43.81 -29.78 21.30
N ARG A 191 43.63 -29.41 22.57
CA ARG A 191 42.90 -30.23 23.56
C ARG A 191 41.39 -30.16 23.40
N SER A 192 40.88 -29.10 22.74
CA SER A 192 39.45 -28.95 22.52
C SER A 192 38.90 -30.00 21.56
N GLN A 193 37.64 -30.38 21.75
CA GLN A 193 36.91 -31.12 20.74
C GLN A 193 36.71 -30.21 19.53
N ARG A 194 37.07 -30.70 18.34
CA ARG A 194 36.99 -29.94 17.10
C ARG A 194 36.20 -30.69 16.05
N ILE A 195 35.52 -29.93 15.20
CA ILE A 195 34.68 -30.42 14.12
C ILE A 195 35.13 -29.84 12.77
N SER A 196 34.98 -30.64 11.72
CA SER A 196 35.15 -30.20 10.33
C SER A 196 33.83 -29.70 9.73
N LEU A 197 33.87 -28.99 8.60
CA LEU A 197 32.64 -28.59 7.89
C LEU A 197 31.83 -29.80 7.42
N GLU A 198 32.51 -30.89 7.04
CA GLU A 198 31.87 -32.15 6.66
C GLU A 198 31.06 -32.76 7.81
N GLU A 199 31.70 -32.87 8.99
CA GLU A 199 31.05 -33.41 10.19
C GLU A 199 29.95 -32.47 10.69
N LEU A 200 30.19 -31.15 10.63
CA LEU A 200 29.22 -30.11 10.96
C LEU A 200 27.96 -30.27 10.11
N HIS A 201 28.12 -30.37 8.78
CA HIS A 201 27.00 -30.52 7.84
C HIS A 201 26.12 -31.75 8.15
N LYS A 202 26.71 -32.85 8.62
CA LYS A 202 25.97 -34.07 9.01
C LYS A 202 25.28 -33.95 10.38
N SER A 203 25.67 -32.99 11.21
CA SER A 203 25.25 -32.87 12.61
C SER A 203 24.45 -31.59 12.90
N ILE A 204 24.03 -30.84 11.89
CA ILE A 204 23.21 -29.63 12.07
C ILE A 204 21.82 -29.99 12.60
N ASN A 205 21.41 -29.33 13.69
CA ASN A 205 20.04 -29.39 14.18
C ASN A 205 19.15 -28.36 13.47
N PHE A 206 18.70 -28.68 12.26
CA PHE A 206 17.87 -27.80 11.44
C PHE A 206 16.57 -27.35 12.14
N PRO A 207 15.80 -28.23 12.82
CA PRO A 207 14.59 -27.80 13.52
C PRO A 207 14.86 -26.76 14.61
N HIS A 208 15.94 -26.94 15.39
CA HIS A 208 16.33 -25.96 16.41
C HIS A 208 16.81 -24.64 15.80
N MET A 209 17.54 -24.69 14.68
CA MET A 209 17.97 -23.50 13.95
C MET A 209 16.76 -22.69 13.43
N CYS A 210 15.80 -23.34 12.76
CA CYS A 210 14.59 -22.69 12.25
C CYS A 210 13.72 -22.13 13.38
N LEU A 211 13.55 -22.89 14.47
CA LEU A 211 12.81 -22.42 15.65
C LEU A 211 13.49 -21.23 16.31
N GLY A 212 14.83 -21.25 16.42
CA GLY A 212 15.62 -20.14 16.94
C GLY A 212 15.44 -18.86 16.12
N SER A 213 15.52 -18.98 14.80
CA SER A 213 15.29 -17.87 13.86
C SER A 213 13.89 -17.28 13.99
N SER A 214 12.87 -18.15 14.00
CA SER A 214 11.47 -17.73 14.18
C SER A 214 11.24 -17.03 15.52
N ASN A 215 11.81 -17.55 16.61
CA ASN A 215 11.72 -16.92 17.93
C ASN A 215 12.44 -15.55 17.97
N HIS A 216 13.61 -15.44 17.33
CA HIS A 216 14.36 -14.19 17.25
C HIS A 216 13.55 -13.10 16.52
N GLN A 217 12.98 -13.45 15.37
CA GLN A 217 12.13 -12.54 14.59
C GLN A 217 10.86 -12.13 15.35
N ALA A 218 10.23 -13.06 16.07
CA ALA A 218 9.09 -12.75 16.94
C ALA A 218 9.46 -11.77 18.06
N ASP A 219 10.63 -11.93 18.69
CA ASP A 219 11.11 -11.03 19.74
C ASP A 219 11.43 -9.63 19.21
N LEU A 220 12.02 -9.54 18.00
CA LEU A 220 12.22 -8.27 17.30
C LEU A 220 10.89 -7.59 16.96
N ALA A 221 9.95 -8.34 16.40
CA ALA A 221 8.63 -7.83 16.06
C ALA A 221 7.90 -7.32 17.30
N SER A 222 7.95 -8.05 18.41
CA SER A 222 7.42 -7.63 19.72
C SER A 222 8.05 -6.32 20.20
N GLY A 223 9.38 -6.20 20.12
CA GLY A 223 10.08 -4.96 20.47
C GLY A 223 9.66 -3.77 19.60
N ILE A 224 9.47 -3.98 18.30
CA ILE A 224 9.01 -2.95 17.36
C ILE A 224 7.56 -2.53 17.67
N VAL A 225 6.65 -3.48 17.91
CA VAL A 225 5.26 -3.17 18.27
C VAL A 225 5.23 -2.38 19.57
N ASN A 226 5.97 -2.81 20.59
CA ASN A 226 6.06 -2.10 21.85
C ASN A 226 6.55 -0.65 21.67
N ALA A 227 7.58 -0.43 20.85
CA ALA A 227 8.04 0.92 20.52
C ALA A 227 6.99 1.74 19.76
N CYS A 228 6.30 1.13 18.79
CA CYS A 228 5.22 1.79 18.05
C CYS A 228 4.07 2.24 18.96
N LEU A 229 3.69 1.43 19.95
CA LEU A 229 2.61 1.75 20.89
C LEU A 229 3.05 2.77 21.95
N ASN A 230 4.30 2.71 22.43
CA ASN A 230 4.79 3.63 23.47
C ASN A 230 5.10 5.04 22.96
N PHE A 231 5.47 5.17 21.67
CA PHE A 231 5.79 6.46 21.05
C PHE A 231 4.70 6.95 20.08
N ASP A 232 3.55 6.28 20.02
CA ASP A 232 2.44 6.58 19.08
C ASP A 232 2.84 6.59 17.58
N LEU A 233 3.89 5.85 17.22
CA LEU A 233 4.42 5.76 15.86
C LEU A 233 3.78 4.61 15.08
N LEU A 234 2.49 4.73 14.78
CA LEU A 234 1.69 3.70 14.06
C LEU A 234 1.90 3.67 12.54
N GLY A 235 3.10 4.04 12.09
CA GLY A 235 3.53 4.02 10.68
C GLY A 235 3.98 2.64 10.16
N ARG A 236 3.89 1.59 10.99
CA ARG A 236 4.28 0.21 10.66
C ARG A 236 3.08 -0.72 10.55
N ASN A 237 3.29 -1.85 9.88
CA ASN A 237 2.29 -2.91 9.75
C ASN A 237 2.21 -3.79 10.99
N LEU A 238 1.44 -3.33 11.97
CA LEU A 238 1.20 -4.05 13.21
C LEU A 238 0.51 -5.40 12.99
N SER A 239 -0.35 -5.55 11.97
CA SER A 239 -0.97 -6.83 11.64
C SER A 239 0.10 -7.86 11.26
N GLN A 240 1.01 -7.51 10.35
CA GLN A 240 2.13 -8.35 9.96
C GLN A 240 3.08 -8.64 11.15
N LEU A 241 3.42 -7.61 11.93
CA LEU A 241 4.28 -7.81 13.12
C LEU A 241 3.63 -8.76 14.14
N CYS A 242 2.31 -8.68 14.34
CA CYS A 242 1.60 -9.63 15.19
C CYS A 242 1.65 -11.06 14.61
N GLN A 243 1.54 -11.22 13.29
CA GLN A 243 1.71 -12.54 12.66
C GLN A 243 3.11 -13.12 12.91
N GLU A 244 4.16 -12.31 12.87
CA GLU A 244 5.52 -12.74 13.22
C GLU A 244 5.61 -13.16 14.69
N ILE A 245 4.99 -12.41 15.60
CA ILE A 245 4.95 -12.73 17.03
C ILE A 245 4.22 -14.05 17.29
N LEU A 246 3.13 -14.30 16.58
CA LEU A 246 2.31 -15.52 16.72
C LEU A 246 3.04 -16.78 16.26
N GLN A 247 4.13 -16.67 15.51
CA GLN A 247 5.01 -17.83 15.23
C GLN A 247 5.59 -18.42 16.53
N LYS A 248 5.74 -17.59 17.57
CA LYS A 248 6.25 -18.00 18.90
C LYS A 248 5.17 -18.66 19.77
N LYS A 249 4.60 -19.77 19.28
CA LYS A 249 3.61 -20.66 19.95
C LYS A 249 2.78 -19.99 21.06
N SER A 250 2.66 -20.59 22.24
CA SER A 250 1.76 -20.13 23.32
C SER A 250 2.10 -18.73 23.84
N THR A 251 3.36 -18.33 23.81
CA THR A 251 3.80 -17.01 24.31
C THR A 251 3.41 -15.85 23.39
N GLY A 252 3.29 -16.08 22.07
CA GLY A 252 2.97 -15.02 21.11
C GLY A 252 1.59 -14.40 21.36
N ILE A 253 0.59 -15.24 21.66
CA ILE A 253 -0.77 -14.77 21.99
C ILE A 253 -0.76 -13.93 23.28
N GLU A 254 0.01 -14.33 24.30
CA GLU A 254 0.12 -13.59 25.56
C GLU A 254 0.76 -12.21 25.36
N VAL A 255 1.79 -12.13 24.50
CA VAL A 255 2.41 -10.86 24.10
C VAL A 255 1.39 -9.95 23.40
N CYS A 256 0.63 -10.46 22.43
CA CYS A 256 -0.41 -9.69 21.76
C CYS A 256 -1.52 -9.22 22.72
N LYS A 257 -1.94 -10.06 23.69
CA LYS A 257 -2.87 -9.67 24.75
C LYS A 257 -2.31 -8.56 25.63
N GLY A 258 -1.00 -8.60 25.89
CA GLY A 258 -0.28 -7.52 26.56
C GLY A 258 -0.38 -6.21 25.79
N PHE A 259 -0.24 -6.21 24.46
CA PHE A 259 -0.42 -5.00 23.66
C PHE A 259 -1.87 -4.49 23.63
N LEU A 260 -2.83 -5.40 23.56
CA LEU A 260 -4.25 -5.05 23.56
C LEU A 260 -4.67 -4.30 24.84
N SER A 261 -4.10 -4.66 26.00
CA SER A 261 -4.40 -3.97 27.26
C SER A 261 -3.88 -2.52 27.31
N HIS A 262 -2.89 -2.16 26.48
CA HIS A 262 -2.37 -0.80 26.36
C HIS A 262 -3.20 0.08 25.41
N TYR A 263 -4.10 -0.51 24.61
CA TYR A 263 -4.88 0.21 23.61
C TYR A 263 -5.73 1.38 24.14
N PRO A 264 -6.40 1.29 25.30
CA PRO A 264 -7.19 2.40 25.83
C PRO A 264 -6.40 3.70 26.04
N ASN A 265 -5.09 3.60 26.29
CA ASN A 265 -4.21 4.76 26.48
C ASN A 265 -3.90 5.49 25.15
N LEU A 266 -3.86 4.77 24.02
CA LEU A 266 -3.60 5.34 22.68
C LEU A 266 -4.67 6.34 22.24
N GLN A 267 -5.95 6.06 22.52
CA GLN A 267 -7.05 6.95 22.13
C GLN A 267 -7.08 8.25 22.94
N ALA A 268 -6.61 8.22 24.19
CA ALA A 268 -6.64 9.37 25.08
C ALA A 268 -5.49 10.36 24.82
N GLN A 269 -4.33 9.90 24.37
CA GLN A 269 -3.12 10.71 24.31
C GLN A 269 -2.97 11.54 23.04
N ASN A 270 -3.57 11.16 21.90
CA ASN A 270 -3.22 11.77 20.60
C ASN A 270 -4.36 11.92 19.59
N SER A 271 -5.56 12.30 20.04
CA SER A 271 -6.75 12.51 19.20
C SER A 271 -6.59 13.56 18.08
N ALA A 272 -5.54 14.39 18.13
CA ALA A 272 -5.27 15.44 17.13
C ALA A 272 -4.28 15.04 16.03
N ILE A 273 -3.43 14.02 16.24
CA ILE A 273 -2.33 13.66 15.32
C ILE A 273 -2.63 12.36 14.57
N LEU A 274 -3.27 11.38 15.24
CA LEU A 274 -3.57 10.08 14.66
C LEU A 274 -5.03 10.03 14.19
N PRO A 275 -5.30 9.68 12.91
CA PRO A 275 -6.67 9.41 12.44
C PRO A 275 -7.34 8.30 13.24
N LYS A 276 -8.63 8.49 13.58
CA LYS A 276 -9.43 7.52 14.34
C LYS A 276 -9.56 6.20 13.59
N SER A 277 -9.74 6.28 12.26
CA SER A 277 -9.79 5.11 11.37
C SER A 277 -8.55 4.23 11.54
N ARG A 278 -7.35 4.83 11.62
CA ARG A 278 -6.10 4.11 11.87
C ARG A 278 -6.04 3.50 13.26
N ALA A 279 -6.45 4.23 14.29
CA ALA A 279 -6.47 3.72 15.67
C ALA A 279 -7.38 2.48 15.77
N TYR A 280 -8.59 2.54 15.22
CA TYR A 280 -9.49 1.41 15.20
C TYR A 280 -8.97 0.23 14.36
N GLN A 281 -8.25 0.49 13.26
CA GLN A 281 -7.63 -0.60 12.50
C GLN A 281 -6.58 -1.34 13.35
N VAL A 282 -5.72 -0.62 14.08
CA VAL A 282 -4.76 -1.25 15.01
C VAL A 282 -5.47 -2.08 16.06
N HIS A 283 -6.57 -1.57 16.61
CA HIS A 283 -7.37 -2.31 17.59
C HIS A 283 -7.92 -3.61 17.00
N ALA A 284 -8.50 -3.55 15.80
CA ALA A 284 -9.03 -4.71 15.12
C ALA A 284 -7.94 -5.74 14.82
N ASP A 285 -6.77 -5.30 14.34
CA ASP A 285 -5.62 -6.18 14.08
C ASP A 285 -5.13 -6.88 15.36
N LEU A 286 -5.03 -6.16 16.49
CA LEU A 286 -4.66 -6.73 17.79
C LEU A 286 -5.71 -7.72 18.30
N LEU A 287 -7.00 -7.44 18.11
CA LEU A 287 -8.10 -8.33 18.47
C LEU A 287 -8.03 -9.65 17.68
N ARG A 288 -7.79 -9.61 16.35
CA ARG A 288 -7.62 -10.85 15.55
C ARG A 288 -6.39 -11.62 16.00
N ALA A 289 -5.29 -10.93 16.28
CA ALA A 289 -4.08 -11.57 16.80
C ALA A 289 -4.30 -12.26 18.17
N CYS A 290 -5.24 -11.76 18.98
CA CYS A 290 -5.64 -12.37 20.24
C CYS A 290 -6.70 -13.49 20.10
N GLY A 291 -7.21 -13.74 18.88
CA GLY A 291 -8.27 -14.71 18.61
C GLY A 291 -9.70 -14.22 18.87
N ASN A 292 -9.91 -12.91 19.05
CA ASN A 292 -11.22 -12.30 19.33
C ASN A 292 -11.89 -11.79 18.03
N GLU A 293 -12.31 -12.71 17.16
CA GLU A 293 -12.82 -12.36 15.83
C GLU A 293 -14.12 -11.54 15.85
N GLU A 294 -15.06 -11.87 16.75
CA GLU A 294 -16.34 -11.16 16.87
C GLU A 294 -16.15 -9.67 17.20
N MET A 295 -15.33 -9.37 18.20
CA MET A 295 -15.00 -7.99 18.57
C MET A 295 -14.19 -7.26 17.48
N ALA A 296 -13.37 -7.99 16.73
CA ALA A 296 -12.61 -7.42 15.62
C ALA A 296 -13.56 -6.96 14.50
N LEU A 297 -14.57 -7.77 14.15
CA LEU A 297 -15.59 -7.42 13.16
C LEU A 297 -16.43 -6.20 13.60
N GLU A 298 -16.81 -6.11 14.87
CA GLU A 298 -17.47 -4.91 15.41
C GLU A 298 -16.57 -3.68 15.32
N THR A 299 -15.26 -3.85 15.55
CA THR A 299 -14.29 -2.75 15.49
C THR A 299 -14.04 -2.31 14.04
N GLU A 300 -14.08 -3.22 13.07
CA GLU A 300 -14.02 -2.86 11.65
C GLU A 300 -15.16 -1.95 11.23
N GLN A 301 -16.38 -2.16 11.73
CA GLN A 301 -17.49 -1.23 11.46
C GLN A 301 -17.17 0.19 11.95
N LYS A 302 -16.48 0.32 13.10
CA LYS A 302 -16.00 1.60 13.64
C LYS A 302 -14.89 2.21 12.79
N VAL A 303 -14.03 1.40 12.16
CA VAL A 303 -13.03 1.88 11.19
C VAL A 303 -13.72 2.62 10.04
N TRP A 304 -14.72 1.99 9.41
CA TRP A 304 -15.43 2.56 8.27
C TRP A 304 -16.26 3.78 8.63
N ALA A 305 -16.96 3.74 9.77
CA ALA A 305 -17.64 4.91 10.31
C ALA A 305 -16.67 6.07 10.53
N SER A 306 -15.47 5.79 11.03
CA SER A 306 -14.44 6.82 11.23
C SER A 306 -13.89 7.39 9.92
N ILE A 307 -13.70 6.57 8.88
CA ILE A 307 -13.31 7.06 7.55
C ILE A 307 -14.38 8.00 7.00
N ALA A 308 -15.65 7.63 7.15
CA ALA A 308 -16.78 8.45 6.73
C ALA A 308 -16.80 9.80 7.46
N ASP A 309 -16.62 9.79 8.78
CA ASP A 309 -16.58 11.00 9.62
C ASP A 309 -15.37 11.88 9.31
N GLU A 310 -14.19 11.29 9.11
CA GLU A 310 -12.95 11.98 8.72
C GLU A 310 -13.11 12.64 7.35
N THR A 311 -13.69 11.92 6.38
CA THR A 311 -13.99 12.44 5.05
C THR A 311 -15.00 13.58 5.11
N ALA A 312 -16.10 13.40 5.85
CA ALA A 312 -17.10 14.44 6.05
C ALA A 312 -16.49 15.69 6.71
N SER A 313 -15.63 15.51 7.72
CA SER A 313 -14.94 16.61 8.39
C SER A 313 -13.99 17.35 7.46
N ALA A 314 -13.24 16.63 6.61
CA ALA A 314 -12.33 17.23 5.65
C ALA A 314 -13.04 18.02 4.55
N VAL A 315 -14.30 17.70 4.26
CA VAL A 315 -15.05 18.35 3.18
C VAL A 315 -15.95 19.49 3.68
N ARG A 316 -16.50 19.39 4.90
CA ARG A 316 -17.54 20.28 5.46
C ARG A 316 -17.02 21.60 6.07
N TYR A 317 -16.01 22.24 5.46
CA TYR A 317 -15.74 23.64 5.77
C TYR A 317 -16.97 24.48 5.38
N GLY A 318 -17.66 25.08 6.37
CA GLY A 318 -18.92 25.81 6.23
C GLY A 318 -20.21 25.07 6.63
N PHE A 319 -20.17 23.75 6.90
CA PHE A 319 -21.37 23.00 7.32
C PHE A 319 -21.56 22.95 8.85
N LYS A 320 -20.51 23.24 9.63
CA LYS A 320 -20.56 23.23 11.11
C LYS A 320 -21.32 24.40 11.74
N GLU A 321 -21.67 25.45 10.97
CA GLU A 321 -22.45 26.58 11.50
C GLU A 321 -23.98 26.39 11.37
N ASN A 322 -24.48 25.42 10.59
CA ASN A 322 -25.92 25.36 10.23
C ASN A 322 -26.72 24.20 10.84
N LEU A 323 -26.11 23.31 11.63
CA LEU A 323 -26.82 22.22 12.32
C LEU A 323 -27.02 22.47 13.82
N ALA A 324 -26.31 23.45 14.39
CA ALA A 324 -26.47 23.87 15.77
C ALA A 324 -27.02 25.30 15.83
N GLY A 325 -28.34 25.42 15.69
CA GLY A 325 -29.13 26.59 16.13
C GLY A 325 -28.72 27.95 15.57
N SER A 326 -29.20 28.32 14.39
CA SER A 326 -29.55 29.73 14.15
C SER A 326 -30.72 29.86 13.20
N SER A 327 -31.84 30.29 13.75
CA SER A 327 -32.99 30.82 13.03
C SER A 327 -32.64 32.17 12.39
N SER A 328 -31.94 32.17 11.25
CA SER A 328 -31.99 33.26 10.27
C SER A 328 -31.09 32.93 9.08
N TRP A 329 -31.67 32.82 7.89
CA TRP A 329 -31.15 33.43 6.66
C TRP A 329 -32.13 33.20 5.50
N PHE A 330 -32.91 34.24 5.21
CA PHE A 330 -32.98 34.98 3.94
C PHE A 330 -33.97 36.13 4.15
N SER A 331 -33.44 37.32 4.41
CA SER A 331 -34.17 38.55 4.14
C SER A 331 -34.24 38.70 2.63
N ILE A 332 -35.41 38.44 2.07
CA ILE A 332 -35.77 38.97 0.75
C ILE A 332 -35.53 40.48 0.81
N ALA A 333 -34.77 41.02 -0.14
CA ALA A 333 -34.66 42.45 -0.33
C ALA A 333 -36.04 43.01 -0.69
N SER A 334 -36.82 43.35 0.34
CA SER A 334 -38.04 44.13 0.21
C SER A 334 -37.64 45.60 0.07
N ASN A 335 -37.71 46.12 -1.15
CA ASN A 335 -37.87 47.56 -1.36
C ASN A 335 -39.14 48.01 -0.61
N PRO A 336 -39.08 48.95 0.33
CA PRO A 336 -40.28 49.43 1.01
C PRO A 336 -40.88 50.57 0.16
N GLY A 337 -41.85 50.22 -0.67
CA GLY A 337 -42.63 51.20 -1.41
C GLY A 337 -43.82 50.57 -2.11
N ASN A 338 -45.03 50.92 -1.64
CA ASN A 338 -46.36 50.69 -2.21
C ASN A 338 -47.10 49.36 -1.94
N THR A 339 -48.03 49.47 -0.96
CA THR A 339 -49.47 49.17 -1.04
C THR A 339 -49.97 47.77 -1.44
N SER A 340 -50.69 47.14 -0.50
CA SER A 340 -51.92 46.34 -0.66
C SER A 340 -52.26 45.73 -2.03
N GLY A 341 -52.25 44.39 -2.13
CA GLY A 341 -53.01 43.64 -3.13
C GLY A 341 -52.29 42.41 -3.73
N CYS A 342 -53.07 41.35 -3.97
CA CYS A 342 -52.81 40.12 -4.77
C CYS A 342 -51.99 39.00 -4.10
N CYS A 343 -52.56 37.84 -3.80
CA CYS A 343 -52.99 36.75 -4.70
C CYS A 343 -51.83 36.09 -5.46
N GLY A 344 -51.49 34.86 -5.03
CA GLY A 344 -50.90 33.80 -5.85
C GLY A 344 -49.50 34.08 -6.38
N GLU A 345 -48.47 33.69 -5.62
CA GLU A 345 -47.20 33.35 -6.28
C GLU A 345 -47.50 32.24 -7.28
N SER A 346 -47.35 32.55 -8.56
CA SER A 346 -47.57 31.63 -9.66
C SER A 346 -46.59 30.48 -9.52
N PHE A 347 -47.09 29.33 -9.07
CA PHE A 347 -46.36 28.07 -9.15
C PHE A 347 -45.88 27.88 -10.60
N HIS A 348 -44.57 28.01 -10.81
CA HIS A 348 -43.95 27.75 -12.09
C HIS A 348 -43.34 26.36 -12.05
N ARG A 349 -43.88 25.47 -12.88
CA ARG A 349 -43.28 24.17 -13.16
C ARG A 349 -41.83 24.41 -13.62
N ARG A 350 -40.87 23.88 -12.86
CA ARG A 350 -39.43 24.01 -13.16
C ARG A 350 -38.90 22.61 -13.41
N THR A 351 -38.21 22.45 -14.53
CA THR A 351 -37.52 21.20 -14.89
C THR A 351 -36.04 21.49 -15.05
N VAL A 352 -35.21 20.65 -14.45
CA VAL A 352 -33.75 20.68 -14.59
C VAL A 352 -33.30 19.33 -15.12
N LYS A 353 -32.62 19.36 -16.27
CA LYS A 353 -31.96 18.20 -16.86
C LYS A 353 -30.44 18.37 -16.76
N ILE A 354 -29.76 17.37 -16.21
CA ILE A 354 -28.29 17.30 -16.15
C ILE A 354 -27.83 16.03 -16.86
N GLU A 355 -26.95 16.19 -17.84
CA GLU A 355 -26.31 15.08 -18.57
C GLU A 355 -24.80 15.25 -18.47
N LEU A 356 -24.09 14.17 -18.14
CA LEU A 356 -22.64 14.16 -17.91
C LEU A 356 -21.95 13.07 -18.75
N PRO A 357 -20.71 13.34 -19.19
CA PRO A 357 -19.86 12.33 -19.83
C PRO A 357 -19.43 11.24 -18.83
N VAL A 358 -18.96 10.12 -19.34
CA VAL A 358 -18.21 9.14 -18.52
C VAL A 358 -16.76 9.57 -18.40
N ARG A 359 -16.01 8.93 -17.49
CA ARG A 359 -14.58 9.18 -17.33
C ARG A 359 -13.76 7.92 -17.53
N VAL A 360 -12.59 8.09 -18.15
CA VAL A 360 -11.53 7.07 -18.21
C VAL A 360 -10.28 7.62 -17.52
N ASP A 361 -9.58 6.78 -16.77
CA ASP A 361 -8.36 7.12 -16.06
C ASP A 361 -7.13 6.48 -16.71
N PHE A 362 -6.09 7.27 -16.94
CA PHE A 362 -4.81 6.76 -17.44
C PHE A 362 -3.95 6.24 -16.29
N VAL A 363 -3.84 7.02 -15.22
CA VAL A 363 -2.99 6.70 -14.07
C VAL A 363 -3.37 7.54 -12.84
N GLY A 364 -2.99 7.05 -11.66
CA GLY A 364 -3.11 7.76 -10.39
C GLY A 364 -4.29 7.32 -9.52
N GLY A 365 -5.18 6.48 -10.05
CA GLY A 365 -6.29 5.88 -9.29
C GLY A 365 -5.81 5.24 -7.98
N TRP A 366 -6.69 5.21 -6.98
CA TRP A 366 -6.42 4.86 -5.56
C TRP A 366 -5.74 5.95 -4.74
N SER A 367 -4.96 6.85 -5.35
CA SER A 367 -4.43 8.02 -4.63
C SER A 367 -5.52 9.06 -4.30
N ASP A 368 -6.71 8.92 -4.89
CA ASP A 368 -7.87 9.76 -4.67
C ASP A 368 -8.81 9.28 -3.56
N THR A 369 -8.59 8.07 -3.04
CA THR A 369 -9.52 7.39 -2.15
C THR A 369 -9.20 7.69 -0.68
N PRO A 370 -10.17 8.09 0.17
CA PRO A 370 -9.98 8.17 1.62
C PRO A 370 -9.62 6.79 2.23
N PRO A 371 -8.73 6.72 3.24
CA PRO A 371 -8.07 7.83 3.92
C PRO A 371 -6.78 8.31 3.26
N TRP A 372 -6.32 7.69 2.17
CA TRP A 372 -5.09 8.13 1.48
C TRP A 372 -5.15 9.61 1.15
N SER A 373 -6.20 10.05 0.45
CA SER A 373 -6.35 11.44 0.01
C SER A 373 -6.48 12.45 1.16
N LEU A 374 -6.81 11.98 2.37
CA LEU A 374 -6.92 12.79 3.59
C LEU A 374 -5.58 12.95 4.31
N GLU A 375 -4.69 11.97 4.19
CA GLU A 375 -3.39 11.95 4.87
C GLU A 375 -2.22 12.32 3.93
N ARG A 376 -2.38 12.09 2.63
CA ARG A 376 -1.32 12.17 1.62
C ARG A 376 -1.85 12.81 0.34
N ALA A 377 -0.97 13.53 -0.36
CA ALA A 377 -1.30 14.08 -1.66
C ALA A 377 -1.58 12.94 -2.65
N GLY A 378 -2.69 13.06 -3.35
CA GLY A 378 -3.09 12.21 -4.47
C GLY A 378 -3.00 12.98 -5.78
N CYS A 379 -2.77 12.26 -6.87
CA CYS A 379 -2.73 12.82 -8.22
C CYS A 379 -3.39 11.85 -9.17
N VAL A 380 -4.36 12.31 -9.96
CA VAL A 380 -5.04 11.51 -10.98
C VAL A 380 -5.02 12.23 -12.31
N LEU A 381 -4.68 11.51 -13.38
CA LEU A 381 -4.80 11.98 -14.75
C LEU A 381 -5.92 11.20 -15.43
N ASN A 382 -7.01 11.89 -15.74
CA ASN A 382 -8.20 11.29 -16.35
C ASN A 382 -8.75 12.16 -17.49
N MET A 383 -9.72 11.59 -18.21
CA MET A 383 -10.33 12.21 -19.39
C MET A 383 -11.84 11.98 -19.40
N ALA A 384 -12.59 13.05 -19.64
CA ALA A 384 -14.02 12.97 -19.88
C ALA A 384 -14.29 12.57 -21.34
N ILE A 385 -15.12 11.55 -21.56
CA ILE A 385 -15.46 11.07 -22.91
C ILE A 385 -16.97 10.90 -23.08
N THR A 386 -17.42 11.13 -24.30
CA THR A 386 -18.73 10.68 -24.78
C THR A 386 -18.62 9.25 -25.29
N LEU A 387 -19.70 8.49 -25.18
CA LEU A 387 -19.80 7.14 -25.77
C LEU A 387 -20.94 7.13 -26.79
N GLU A 388 -20.66 6.61 -27.98
CA GLU A 388 -21.61 6.56 -29.11
C GLU A 388 -22.23 7.94 -29.42
N ASN A 389 -21.41 9.01 -29.32
CA ASN A 389 -21.81 10.41 -29.47
C ASN A 389 -22.91 10.89 -28.49
N SER A 390 -23.03 10.25 -27.32
CA SER A 390 -24.00 10.63 -26.28
C SER A 390 -23.34 10.87 -24.92
N LEU A 391 -24.01 11.66 -24.07
CA LEU A 391 -23.73 11.76 -22.64
C LEU A 391 -24.60 10.73 -21.93
N PRO A 392 -24.04 9.59 -21.49
CA PRO A 392 -24.85 8.42 -21.16
C PRO A 392 -25.46 8.49 -19.75
N ILE A 393 -25.01 9.41 -18.88
CA ILE A 393 -25.41 9.47 -17.47
C ILE A 393 -26.12 10.78 -17.21
N GLY A 394 -27.28 10.73 -16.55
CA GLY A 394 -28.00 11.95 -16.25
C GLY A 394 -29.16 11.81 -15.27
N THR A 395 -29.74 12.96 -14.98
CA THR A 395 -30.95 13.09 -14.17
C THR A 395 -31.86 14.17 -14.75
N GLU A 396 -33.16 14.01 -14.52
CA GLU A 396 -34.18 15.01 -14.75
C GLU A 396 -34.96 15.20 -13.46
N ILE A 397 -35.00 16.43 -12.97
CA ILE A 397 -35.67 16.80 -11.72
C ILE A 397 -36.74 17.83 -12.04
N GLU A 398 -37.97 17.52 -11.63
CA GLU A 398 -39.14 18.34 -11.89
C GLU A 398 -39.84 18.72 -10.58
N ILE A 399 -40.25 19.98 -10.50
CA ILE A 399 -41.12 20.52 -9.45
C ILE A 399 -42.57 20.53 -9.93
N GLU A 400 -43.46 19.86 -9.18
CA GLU A 400 -44.91 19.82 -9.40
C GLU A 400 -45.70 20.27 -8.16
N ARG A 401 -46.97 20.66 -8.35
CA ARG A 401 -47.86 20.94 -7.21
C ARG A 401 -48.19 19.64 -6.49
N GLY A 402 -48.01 19.61 -5.18
CA GLY A 402 -48.26 18.44 -4.36
C GLY A 402 -47.28 18.37 -3.20
N THR A 403 -47.11 17.19 -2.62
CA THR A 403 -46.11 16.93 -1.59
C THR A 403 -45.42 15.59 -1.87
N GLY A 404 -44.21 15.41 -1.34
CA GLY A 404 -43.46 14.16 -1.43
C GLY A 404 -42.44 14.11 -2.57
N ILE A 405 -41.76 12.97 -2.66
CA ILE A 405 -40.67 12.71 -3.61
C ILE A 405 -40.97 11.44 -4.39
N PHE A 406 -40.99 11.55 -5.71
CA PHE A 406 -41.15 10.44 -6.64
C PHE A 406 -39.82 10.19 -7.35
N ILE A 407 -39.28 8.98 -7.21
CA ILE A 407 -37.99 8.60 -7.79
C ILE A 407 -38.24 7.47 -8.81
N SER A 408 -37.59 7.57 -9.97
CA SER A 408 -37.58 6.52 -10.99
C SER A 408 -36.21 6.36 -11.63
N ASP A 409 -35.90 5.14 -12.07
CA ASP A 409 -34.67 4.84 -12.83
C ASP A 409 -34.99 4.28 -14.23
N ASP A 410 -33.93 4.06 -15.00
CA ASP A 410 -33.94 3.52 -16.36
C ASP A 410 -34.23 2.01 -16.44
N VAL A 411 -34.15 1.29 -15.31
CA VAL A 411 -34.47 -0.14 -15.20
C VAL A 411 -35.96 -0.36 -14.89
N GLY A 412 -36.69 0.71 -14.56
CA GLY A 412 -38.13 0.70 -14.31
C GLY A 412 -38.51 0.65 -12.84
N ASN A 413 -37.55 0.77 -11.91
CA ASN A 413 -37.84 0.92 -10.49
C ASN A 413 -38.55 2.27 -10.26
N LYS A 414 -39.49 2.28 -9.32
CA LYS A 414 -40.22 3.49 -8.91
C LYS A 414 -40.40 3.50 -7.40
N LEU A 415 -40.25 4.65 -6.79
CA LEU A 415 -40.46 4.86 -5.35
C LEU A 415 -41.20 6.18 -5.12
N SER A 416 -42.21 6.16 -4.26
CA SER A 416 -42.91 7.35 -3.78
C SER A 416 -42.67 7.49 -2.28
N ILE A 417 -42.18 8.65 -1.85
CA ILE A 417 -41.88 8.97 -0.46
C ILE A 417 -42.75 10.16 -0.05
N GLU A 418 -43.75 9.91 0.79
CA GLU A 418 -44.60 10.95 1.35
C GLU A 418 -44.02 11.50 2.65
N ASP A 419 -43.56 10.61 3.53
CA ASP A 419 -42.89 10.97 4.77
C ASP A 419 -41.39 11.12 4.56
N LEU A 420 -40.91 12.37 4.51
CA LEU A 420 -39.49 12.68 4.34
C LEU A 420 -38.62 12.20 5.51
N SER A 421 -39.20 11.98 6.69
CA SER A 421 -38.46 11.46 7.85
C SER A 421 -38.04 9.99 7.69
N SER A 422 -38.66 9.27 6.75
CA SER A 422 -38.25 7.91 6.37
C SER A 422 -36.89 7.85 5.66
N ILE A 423 -36.36 8.99 5.18
CA ILE A 423 -35.02 9.10 4.60
C ILE A 423 -34.03 9.25 5.76
N ALA A 424 -33.70 8.13 6.40
CA ALA A 424 -32.76 8.06 7.51
C ALA A 424 -31.64 7.05 7.24
N LEU A 425 -30.47 7.30 7.86
CA LEU A 425 -29.33 6.39 7.84
C LEU A 425 -29.47 5.33 8.95
N PRO A 426 -28.90 4.12 8.79
CA PRO A 426 -28.21 3.61 7.60
C PRO A 426 -29.18 3.13 6.51
N PHE A 427 -28.75 3.18 5.25
CA PHE A 427 -29.51 2.62 4.13
C PHE A 427 -29.20 1.14 3.92
N GLU A 428 -30.22 0.35 3.57
CA GLU A 428 -30.02 -1.04 3.16
C GLU A 428 -29.19 -1.13 1.86
N ILE A 429 -28.31 -2.13 1.77
CA ILE A 429 -27.46 -2.34 0.58
C ILE A 429 -28.29 -2.65 -0.66
N SER A 430 -29.45 -3.30 -0.49
CA SER A 430 -30.42 -3.65 -1.52
C SER A 430 -31.27 -2.47 -2.00
N ASP A 431 -31.23 -1.31 -1.35
CA ASP A 431 -32.06 -0.16 -1.73
C ASP A 431 -31.61 0.41 -3.09
N PRO A 432 -32.45 0.30 -4.15
CA PRO A 432 -32.09 0.75 -5.49
C PRO A 432 -31.94 2.27 -5.58
N PHE A 433 -32.53 3.02 -4.65
CA PHE A 433 -32.52 4.49 -4.62
C PHE A 433 -31.62 5.05 -3.50
N ARG A 434 -30.78 4.23 -2.87
CA ARG A 434 -29.81 4.66 -1.85
C ARG A 434 -28.97 5.86 -2.27
N LEU A 435 -28.56 5.92 -3.55
CA LEU A 435 -27.83 7.05 -4.12
C LEU A 435 -28.63 8.35 -4.10
N VAL A 436 -29.88 8.31 -4.59
CA VAL A 436 -30.75 9.49 -4.65
C VAL A 436 -31.15 9.94 -3.24
N LYS A 437 -31.47 9.00 -2.34
CA LYS A 437 -31.74 9.29 -0.93
C LYS A 437 -30.54 9.94 -0.23
N SER A 438 -29.34 9.45 -0.49
CA SER A 438 -28.11 10.06 0.04
C SER A 438 -27.87 11.46 -0.54
N ALA A 439 -28.17 11.68 -1.83
CA ALA A 439 -28.11 12.99 -2.46
C ALA A 439 -29.04 14.00 -1.78
N LEU A 440 -30.28 13.60 -1.51
CA LEU A 440 -31.28 14.41 -0.81
C LEU A 440 -30.82 14.83 0.61
N LEU A 441 -30.12 13.94 1.32
CA LEU A 441 -29.54 14.24 2.63
C LEU A 441 -28.38 15.24 2.55
N VAL A 442 -27.39 14.99 1.68
CA VAL A 442 -26.20 15.85 1.61
C VAL A 442 -26.49 17.24 1.07
N THR A 443 -27.50 17.39 0.20
CA THR A 443 -27.97 18.71 -0.26
C THR A 443 -28.91 19.39 0.73
N SER A 444 -29.37 18.69 1.77
CA SER A 444 -30.33 19.19 2.78
C SER A 444 -31.68 19.64 2.20
N VAL A 445 -32.00 19.22 0.96
CA VAL A 445 -33.24 19.58 0.26
C VAL A 445 -34.48 19.09 1.03
N ILE A 446 -34.36 17.98 1.76
CA ILE A 446 -35.44 17.44 2.62
C ILE A 446 -35.86 18.39 3.76
N HIS A 447 -35.03 19.36 4.12
CA HIS A 447 -35.30 20.34 5.17
C HIS A 447 -35.82 21.68 4.63
N GLU A 448 -35.92 21.83 3.30
CA GLU A 448 -36.43 23.04 2.70
C GLU A 448 -37.94 23.15 2.86
N LYS A 449 -38.41 24.32 3.31
CA LYS A 449 -39.84 24.61 3.50
C LYS A 449 -40.65 24.46 2.20
N ILE A 450 -40.00 24.54 1.04
CA ILE A 450 -40.66 24.44 -0.27
C ILE A 450 -41.34 23.09 -0.48
N LEU A 451 -40.81 21.99 0.08
CA LEU A 451 -41.38 20.64 -0.03
C LEU A 451 -42.69 20.45 0.74
N GLN A 452 -43.13 21.43 1.54
CA GLN A 452 -44.45 21.42 2.18
C GLN A 452 -45.59 21.73 1.19
N SER A 453 -45.25 22.25 0.00
CA SER A 453 -46.23 22.68 -1.02
C SER A 453 -45.88 22.21 -2.45
N VAL A 454 -44.74 21.52 -2.58
CA VAL A 454 -44.18 21.06 -3.85
C VAL A 454 -43.82 19.58 -3.76
N ALA A 455 -44.09 18.84 -4.85
CA ALA A 455 -43.59 17.49 -5.07
C ALA A 455 -42.35 17.52 -5.99
N LEU A 456 -41.35 16.68 -5.68
CA LEU A 456 -40.19 16.47 -6.53
C LEU A 456 -40.33 15.17 -7.33
N ARG A 457 -40.20 15.23 -8.66
CA ARG A 457 -40.02 14.05 -9.50
C ARG A 457 -38.58 13.96 -9.95
N ILE A 458 -37.89 12.87 -9.60
CA ILE A 458 -36.49 12.61 -9.93
C ILE A 458 -36.45 11.38 -10.83
N ARG A 459 -35.98 11.56 -12.06
CA ARG A 459 -35.72 10.48 -13.00
C ARG A 459 -34.21 10.39 -13.24
N THR A 460 -33.66 9.20 -13.10
CA THR A 460 -32.22 8.93 -13.31
C THR A 460 -31.99 7.94 -14.43
N TRP A 461 -30.86 8.04 -15.12
CA TRP A 461 -30.44 7.05 -16.12
C TRP A 461 -28.91 6.93 -16.19
N ALA A 462 -28.45 5.74 -16.56
CA ALA A 462 -27.06 5.44 -16.86
C ALA A 462 -27.01 4.42 -18.02
N ASN A 463 -26.88 4.93 -19.24
CA ASN A 463 -26.82 4.14 -20.49
C ASN A 463 -25.44 3.46 -20.71
N VAL A 464 -24.86 2.93 -19.63
CA VAL A 464 -23.64 2.12 -19.62
C VAL A 464 -23.80 0.97 -18.62
N PRO A 465 -23.17 -0.19 -18.83
CA PRO A 465 -23.28 -1.30 -17.89
C PRO A 465 -22.87 -0.88 -16.47
N ARG A 466 -23.67 -1.25 -15.46
CA ARG A 466 -23.31 -1.04 -14.05
C ARG A 466 -22.08 -1.90 -13.72
N GLY A 467 -21.13 -1.37 -12.95
CA GLY A 467 -19.86 -2.07 -12.68
C GLY A 467 -18.89 -2.09 -13.87
N SER A 468 -19.07 -1.19 -14.84
CA SER A 468 -18.21 -1.03 -16.02
C SER A 468 -16.84 -0.43 -15.74
N GLY A 469 -16.61 0.09 -14.53
CA GLY A 469 -15.36 0.77 -14.18
C GLY A 469 -15.27 2.22 -14.65
N LEU A 470 -16.28 2.76 -15.36
CA LEU A 470 -16.33 4.13 -15.92
C LEU A 470 -16.78 5.25 -14.95
N GLY A 471 -16.89 4.94 -13.65
CA GLY A 471 -17.27 5.90 -12.62
C GLY A 471 -18.76 6.24 -12.61
N THR A 472 -19.57 5.35 -13.18
CA THR A 472 -21.00 5.56 -13.44
C THR A 472 -21.76 6.02 -12.20
N SER A 473 -21.54 5.37 -11.05
CA SER A 473 -22.27 5.68 -9.82
C SER A 473 -21.94 7.07 -9.29
N SER A 474 -20.66 7.44 -9.20
CA SER A 474 -20.24 8.75 -8.68
C SER A 474 -20.61 9.88 -9.62
N ILE A 475 -20.56 9.64 -10.94
CA ILE A 475 -21.01 10.60 -11.95
C ILE A 475 -22.54 10.78 -11.89
N LEU A 476 -23.30 9.69 -11.69
CA LEU A 476 -24.74 9.79 -11.48
C LEU A 476 -25.07 10.55 -10.19
N ALA A 477 -24.34 10.29 -9.10
CA ALA A 477 -24.45 11.05 -7.87
C ALA A 477 -24.16 12.54 -8.11
N ALA A 478 -23.13 12.87 -8.88
CA ALA A 478 -22.82 14.24 -9.26
C ALA A 478 -23.94 14.89 -10.08
N ALA A 479 -24.55 14.16 -11.02
CA ALA A 479 -25.69 14.66 -11.80
C ALA A 479 -26.90 14.95 -10.91
N VAL A 480 -27.25 14.04 -10.00
CA VAL A 480 -28.37 14.20 -9.04
C VAL A 480 -28.12 15.37 -8.11
N VAL A 481 -26.95 15.44 -7.46
CA VAL A 481 -26.58 16.53 -6.55
C VAL A 481 -26.60 17.89 -7.29
N LYS A 482 -26.00 17.97 -8.48
CA LYS A 482 -25.99 19.19 -9.29
C LYS A 482 -27.40 19.60 -9.74
N GLY A 483 -28.25 18.63 -10.07
CA GLY A 483 -29.65 18.86 -10.40
C GLY A 483 -30.45 19.40 -9.21
N LEU A 484 -30.29 18.80 -8.03
CA LEU A 484 -30.94 19.22 -6.79
C LEU A 484 -30.52 20.64 -6.41
N LEU A 485 -29.22 20.94 -6.42
CA LEU A 485 -28.74 22.29 -6.14
C LEU A 485 -29.25 23.31 -7.16
N ARG A 486 -29.40 22.92 -8.43
CA ARG A 486 -29.92 23.81 -9.48
C ARG A 486 -31.43 24.03 -9.38
N ILE A 487 -32.20 23.07 -8.90
CA ILE A 487 -33.66 23.22 -8.74
C ILE A 487 -33.99 24.06 -7.50
N THR A 488 -33.18 23.97 -6.44
CA THR A 488 -33.33 24.72 -5.19
C THR A 488 -32.49 25.99 -5.09
N ASP A 489 -31.83 26.39 -6.19
CA ASP A 489 -30.97 27.58 -6.30
C ASP A 489 -29.79 27.62 -5.29
N GLY A 490 -29.27 26.46 -4.90
CA GLY A 490 -28.03 26.29 -4.14
C GLY A 490 -26.74 26.42 -4.98
N ASP A 491 -25.58 26.26 -4.33
CA ASP A 491 -24.28 26.34 -4.99
C ASP A 491 -24.00 25.12 -5.90
N LYS A 492 -24.28 25.30 -7.20
CA LYS A 492 -24.06 24.30 -8.26
C LYS A 492 -22.62 24.22 -8.78
N SER A 493 -21.64 24.85 -8.12
CA SER A 493 -20.24 24.79 -8.53
C SER A 493 -19.73 23.34 -8.56
N ASN A 494 -18.87 23.02 -9.53
CA ASN A 494 -18.30 21.68 -9.64
C ASN A 494 -17.49 21.30 -8.38
N GLU A 495 -16.88 22.28 -7.72
CA GLU A 495 -16.18 22.08 -6.44
C GLU A 495 -17.14 21.64 -5.34
N ASN A 496 -18.26 22.34 -5.14
CA ASN A 496 -19.25 21.97 -4.13
C ASN A 496 -19.91 20.62 -4.44
N VAL A 497 -20.27 20.37 -5.69
CA VAL A 497 -20.85 19.06 -6.09
C VAL A 497 -19.85 17.93 -5.81
N THR A 498 -18.57 18.12 -6.14
CA THR A 498 -17.52 17.12 -5.88
C THR A 498 -17.41 16.78 -4.40
N ARG A 499 -17.41 17.82 -3.56
CA ARG A 499 -17.38 17.73 -2.11
C ARG A 499 -18.58 16.93 -1.58
N LEU A 500 -19.80 17.31 -1.97
CA LEU A 500 -21.01 16.62 -1.52
C LEU A 500 -21.06 15.16 -1.98
N VAL A 501 -20.63 14.85 -3.20
CA VAL A 501 -20.55 13.47 -3.69
C VAL A 501 -19.55 12.65 -2.87
N LEU A 502 -18.41 13.23 -2.50
CA LEU A 502 -17.43 12.52 -1.66
C LEU A 502 -18.04 12.12 -0.30
N VAL A 503 -18.85 12.99 0.31
CA VAL A 503 -19.59 12.66 1.55
C VAL A 503 -20.69 11.62 1.28
N LEU A 504 -21.44 11.80 0.20
CA LEU A 504 -22.52 10.92 -0.22
C LEU A 504 -22.04 9.47 -0.36
N GLU A 505 -20.89 9.23 -0.99
CA GLU A 505 -20.35 7.87 -1.17
C GLU A 505 -19.96 7.19 0.15
N GLN A 506 -19.56 7.97 1.16
CA GLN A 506 -19.31 7.43 2.49
C GLN A 506 -20.63 7.07 3.20
N LEU A 507 -21.68 7.90 3.06
CA LEU A 507 -23.02 7.60 3.59
C LEU A 507 -23.64 6.36 2.94
N MET A 508 -23.36 6.14 1.65
CA MET A 508 -23.79 4.93 0.94
C MET A 508 -22.99 3.68 1.35
N GLY A 509 -21.88 3.83 2.06
CA GLY A 509 -20.97 2.72 2.37
C GLY A 509 -20.21 2.18 1.15
N THR A 510 -20.17 2.91 0.03
CA THR A 510 -19.35 2.51 -1.14
C THR A 510 -17.89 2.94 -0.98
N GLY A 511 -17.65 4.02 -0.23
CA GLY A 511 -16.31 4.41 0.22
C GLY A 511 -15.39 4.99 -0.87
N GLY A 512 -15.94 5.40 -2.02
CA GLY A 512 -15.14 5.82 -3.17
C GLY A 512 -14.42 7.16 -2.98
N GLY A 513 -13.54 7.45 -3.96
CA GLY A 513 -12.67 8.61 -3.97
C GLY A 513 -13.27 9.83 -4.67
N TRP A 514 -12.42 10.80 -5.00
CA TRP A 514 -12.86 12.04 -5.66
C TRP A 514 -12.73 12.03 -7.19
N GLN A 515 -12.05 11.04 -7.78
CA GLN A 515 -11.68 11.10 -9.20
C GLN A 515 -12.86 10.98 -10.15
N ASP A 516 -13.90 10.22 -9.78
CA ASP A 516 -14.97 9.80 -10.69
C ASP A 516 -15.90 10.98 -10.98
N GLN A 517 -16.37 11.64 -9.93
CA GLN A 517 -17.20 12.84 -10.02
C GLN A 517 -16.46 14.00 -10.67
N ILE A 518 -15.17 14.21 -10.35
CA ILE A 518 -14.36 15.20 -11.08
C ILE A 518 -14.26 14.80 -12.55
N GLY A 519 -14.00 13.53 -12.80
CA GLY A 519 -13.93 12.90 -14.12
C GLY A 519 -15.11 13.25 -15.02
N GLY A 520 -16.34 13.19 -14.50
CA GLY A 520 -17.56 13.53 -15.23
C GLY A 520 -17.95 15.01 -15.19
N LEU A 521 -17.60 15.78 -14.15
CA LEU A 521 -18.01 17.19 -13.99
C LEU A 521 -17.16 18.17 -14.80
N TYR A 522 -15.90 17.86 -15.05
CA TYR A 522 -14.97 18.71 -15.80
C TYR A 522 -14.68 18.09 -17.15
N ALA A 523 -14.81 18.88 -18.22
CA ALA A 523 -14.52 18.43 -19.58
C ALA A 523 -13.02 18.17 -19.83
N GLY A 524 -12.74 17.48 -20.93
CA GLY A 524 -11.41 17.27 -21.48
C GLY A 524 -10.52 16.34 -20.67
N ILE A 525 -9.23 16.41 -20.99
CA ILE A 525 -8.15 15.78 -20.23
C ILE A 525 -7.81 16.70 -19.06
N LYS A 526 -7.63 16.13 -17.88
CA LYS A 526 -7.35 16.90 -16.67
C LYS A 526 -6.47 16.13 -15.72
N PHE A 527 -5.59 16.90 -15.08
CA PHE A 527 -4.77 16.45 -13.97
C PHE A 527 -5.34 17.04 -12.70
N THR A 528 -5.68 16.19 -11.74
CA THR A 528 -6.20 16.64 -10.44
C THR A 528 -5.21 16.27 -9.35
N ALA A 529 -4.84 17.25 -8.53
CA ALA A 529 -4.02 17.05 -7.34
C ALA A 529 -4.85 17.32 -6.08
N SER A 530 -4.71 16.46 -5.08
CA SER A 530 -5.24 16.71 -3.74
C SER A 530 -4.16 17.23 -2.79
N PHE A 531 -4.57 18.15 -1.92
CA PHE A 531 -3.76 18.66 -0.83
C PHE A 531 -4.47 18.28 0.48
N PRO A 532 -3.92 17.31 1.23
CA PRO A 532 -4.40 16.93 2.55
C PRO A 532 -4.58 18.13 3.47
N GLY A 533 -5.62 18.08 4.30
CA GLY A 533 -5.94 19.13 5.23
C GLY A 533 -7.43 19.15 5.57
N ILE A 534 -7.80 20.03 6.48
CA ILE A 534 -9.19 20.36 6.79
C ILE A 534 -9.35 21.87 6.50
N PRO A 535 -9.92 22.25 5.35
CA PRO A 535 -10.53 21.38 4.34
C PRO A 535 -9.52 20.65 3.43
N LEU A 536 -9.95 19.50 2.89
CA LEU A 536 -9.32 18.84 1.76
C LEU A 536 -9.45 19.76 0.55
N ARG A 537 -8.33 20.14 -0.05
CA ARG A 537 -8.32 20.98 -1.25
C ARG A 537 -8.03 20.15 -2.48
N LEU A 538 -8.86 20.30 -3.50
CA LEU A 538 -8.70 19.63 -4.79
C LEU A 538 -8.41 20.69 -5.85
N GLN A 539 -7.27 20.55 -6.52
CA GLN A 539 -6.90 21.42 -7.62
C GLN A 539 -7.06 20.66 -8.93
N VAL A 540 -8.06 21.05 -9.73
CA VAL A 540 -8.28 20.51 -11.07
C VAL A 540 -7.52 21.40 -12.06
N ILE A 541 -6.59 20.80 -12.80
CA ILE A 541 -5.77 21.46 -13.81
C ILE A 541 -6.17 20.87 -15.17
N PRO A 542 -7.02 21.55 -15.95
CA PRO A 542 -7.32 21.13 -17.33
C PRO A 542 -6.05 21.14 -18.17
N LEU A 543 -5.86 20.10 -18.98
CA LEU A 543 -4.82 20.07 -20.00
C LEU A 543 -5.41 20.61 -21.29
N LEU A 544 -4.88 21.74 -21.76
CA LEU A 544 -5.23 22.30 -23.06
C LEU A 544 -4.63 21.42 -24.16
N ALA A 545 -5.39 20.41 -24.58
CA ALA A 545 -4.97 19.45 -25.58
C ALA A 545 -4.86 20.12 -26.94
N SER A 546 -3.69 20.01 -27.59
CA SER A 546 -3.52 20.47 -28.96
C SER A 546 -4.39 19.65 -29.92
N PRO A 547 -4.81 20.20 -31.08
CA PRO A 547 -5.55 19.43 -32.08
C PRO A 547 -4.81 18.16 -32.53
N GLN A 548 -3.48 18.21 -32.55
CA GLN A 548 -2.62 17.06 -32.82
C GLN A 548 -2.77 15.98 -31.74
N LEU A 549 -2.68 16.34 -30.47
CA LEU A 549 -2.83 15.39 -29.36
C LEU A 549 -4.20 14.71 -29.38
N ILE A 550 -5.27 15.50 -29.58
CA ILE A 550 -6.63 14.98 -29.68
C ILE A 550 -6.75 13.99 -30.84
N LYS A 551 -6.18 14.32 -32.00
CA LYS A 551 -6.18 13.46 -33.18
C LYS A 551 -5.43 12.15 -32.91
N GLU A 552 -4.20 12.22 -32.39
CA GLU A 552 -3.39 11.06 -32.05
C GLU A 552 -4.11 10.12 -31.07
N LEU A 553 -4.66 10.65 -29.98
CA LEU A 553 -5.40 9.85 -29.01
C LEU A 553 -6.63 9.20 -29.66
N GLN A 554 -7.44 9.94 -30.41
CA GLN A 554 -8.64 9.37 -31.04
C GLN A 554 -8.33 8.32 -32.11
N GLN A 555 -7.18 8.42 -32.79
CA GLN A 555 -6.77 7.44 -33.79
C GLN A 555 -6.16 6.19 -33.16
N ARG A 556 -5.44 6.31 -32.04
CA ARG A 556 -4.66 5.21 -31.44
C ARG A 556 -5.32 4.52 -30.24
N LEU A 557 -6.19 5.20 -29.50
CA LEU A 557 -6.80 4.68 -28.27
C LEU A 557 -8.15 4.02 -28.55
N LEU A 558 -8.26 2.73 -28.22
CA LEU A 558 -9.50 1.98 -28.23
C LEU A 558 -10.07 1.92 -26.81
N VAL A 559 -11.39 2.07 -26.71
CA VAL A 559 -12.18 1.92 -25.48
C VAL A 559 -13.03 0.65 -25.64
N VAL A 560 -12.66 -0.41 -24.91
CA VAL A 560 -13.20 -1.76 -25.13
C VAL A 560 -13.89 -2.26 -23.88
N PHE A 561 -15.15 -2.66 -23.98
CA PHE A 561 -15.85 -3.36 -22.91
C PHE A 561 -15.56 -4.85 -22.98
N THR A 562 -15.09 -5.42 -21.87
CA THR A 562 -14.64 -6.82 -21.75
C THR A 562 -15.78 -7.85 -21.65
N GLY A 563 -17.04 -7.41 -21.59
CA GLY A 563 -18.20 -8.29 -21.34
C GLY A 563 -18.38 -8.69 -19.86
N GLN A 564 -17.34 -8.54 -19.04
CA GLN A 564 -17.34 -8.87 -17.62
C GLN A 564 -17.65 -7.63 -16.77
N VAL A 565 -18.32 -7.80 -15.63
CA VAL A 565 -18.57 -6.71 -14.66
C VAL A 565 -18.19 -7.15 -13.25
N ARG A 566 -17.62 -6.24 -12.46
CA ARG A 566 -17.25 -6.48 -11.07
C ARG A 566 -17.65 -5.28 -10.20
N LEU A 567 -18.19 -5.56 -9.03
CA LEU A 567 -18.53 -4.53 -8.06
C LEU A 567 -17.26 -4.04 -7.34
N ALA A 568 -16.98 -2.74 -7.44
CA ALA A 568 -15.77 -2.12 -6.90
C ALA A 568 -15.68 -2.13 -5.36
N HIS A 569 -16.81 -2.15 -4.65
CA HIS A 569 -16.85 -2.05 -3.18
C HIS A 569 -15.99 -3.10 -2.47
N GLN A 570 -16.01 -4.37 -2.92
CA GLN A 570 -15.22 -5.42 -2.28
C GLN A 570 -13.71 -5.23 -2.48
N VAL A 571 -13.30 -4.66 -3.62
CA VAL A 571 -11.91 -4.33 -3.91
C VAL A 571 -11.46 -3.18 -3.02
N LEU A 572 -12.28 -2.14 -2.94
CA LEU A 572 -12.00 -0.96 -2.14
C LEU A 572 -11.75 -1.30 -0.68
N HIS A 573 -12.58 -2.16 -0.09
CA HIS A 573 -12.42 -2.58 1.30
C HIS A 573 -11.05 -3.23 1.55
N LYS A 574 -10.62 -4.15 0.67
CA LYS A 574 -9.32 -4.83 0.79
C LYS A 574 -8.14 -3.86 0.67
N VAL A 575 -8.16 -2.98 -0.33
CA VAL A 575 -7.08 -2.01 -0.58
C VAL A 575 -6.99 -1.00 0.57
N VAL A 576 -8.12 -0.48 1.04
CA VAL A 576 -8.17 0.47 2.17
C VAL A 576 -7.72 -0.18 3.48
N THR A 577 -8.13 -1.43 3.77
CA THR A 577 -7.65 -2.16 4.96
C THR A 577 -6.12 -2.30 4.92
N ARG A 578 -5.54 -2.75 3.79
CA ARG A 578 -4.08 -2.86 3.64
C ARG A 578 -3.38 -1.49 3.77
N TYR A 579 -4.00 -0.41 3.27
CA TYR A 579 -3.49 0.95 3.49
C TYR A 579 -3.48 1.36 4.96
N LEU A 580 -4.58 1.14 5.67
CA LEU A 580 -4.69 1.42 7.10
C LEU A 580 -3.71 0.57 7.90
N GLN A 581 -3.48 -0.68 7.49
CA GLN A 581 -2.45 -1.54 8.04
C GLN A 581 -1.02 -1.07 7.74
N ARG A 582 -0.81 -0.08 6.87
CA ARG A 582 0.53 0.38 6.44
C ARG A 582 1.33 -0.73 5.76
N ASP A 583 0.67 -1.54 4.94
CA ASP A 583 1.33 -2.48 4.02
C ASP A 583 2.34 -1.71 3.15
N ASN A 584 3.62 -2.08 3.24
CA ASN A 584 4.70 -1.35 2.58
C ASN A 584 4.60 -1.39 1.05
N LEU A 585 4.25 -2.55 0.48
CA LEU A 585 4.13 -2.72 -0.97
C LEU A 585 2.97 -1.87 -1.48
N LEU A 586 1.81 -1.93 -0.82
CA LEU A 586 0.66 -1.10 -1.18
C LEU A 586 0.97 0.39 -1.08
N VAL A 587 1.54 0.83 0.05
CA VAL A 587 1.85 2.25 0.26
C VAL A 587 2.84 2.76 -0.78
N SER A 588 3.87 1.98 -1.11
CA SER A 588 4.83 2.36 -2.17
C SER A 588 4.18 2.37 -3.56
N SER A 589 3.28 1.43 -3.84
CA SER A 589 2.54 1.36 -5.10
C SER A 589 1.68 2.61 -5.33
N ILE A 590 0.92 3.07 -4.33
CA ILE A 590 0.09 4.28 -4.46
C ILE A 590 0.95 5.55 -4.58
N LYS A 591 2.11 5.62 -3.90
CA LYS A 591 3.08 6.71 -4.12
C LYS A 591 3.55 6.73 -5.57
N ARG A 592 3.91 5.56 -6.11
CA ARG A 592 4.38 5.44 -7.49
C ARG A 592 3.29 5.83 -8.49
N LEU A 593 2.04 5.42 -8.28
CA LEU A 593 0.90 5.87 -9.10
C LEU A 593 0.74 7.40 -9.09
N THR A 594 0.95 8.03 -7.93
CA THR A 594 0.90 9.50 -7.79
C THR A 594 2.02 10.19 -8.58
N GLU A 595 3.23 9.63 -8.56
CA GLU A 595 4.37 10.13 -9.34
C GLU A 595 4.13 9.95 -10.84
N LEU A 596 3.68 8.76 -11.25
CA LEU A 596 3.36 8.45 -12.64
C LEU A 596 2.28 9.38 -13.21
N ALA A 597 1.30 9.81 -12.42
CA ALA A 597 0.32 10.81 -12.87
C ALA A 597 0.95 12.15 -13.24
N LYS A 598 2.02 12.57 -12.55
CA LYS A 598 2.76 13.80 -12.88
C LYS A 598 3.57 13.61 -14.16
N ILE A 599 4.25 12.49 -14.29
CA ILE A 599 5.04 12.13 -15.48
C ILE A 599 4.11 12.03 -16.71
N ALA A 600 2.94 11.39 -16.57
CA ALA A 600 1.98 11.24 -17.65
C ALA A 600 1.40 12.58 -18.11
N ARG A 601 1.20 13.53 -17.18
CA ARG A 601 0.82 14.89 -17.53
C ARG A 601 1.89 15.54 -18.42
N GLU A 602 3.17 15.41 -18.08
CA GLU A 602 4.29 15.96 -18.86
C GLU A 602 4.39 15.29 -20.25
N ALA A 603 4.21 13.97 -20.32
CA ALA A 603 4.17 13.22 -21.58
C ALA A 603 3.05 13.73 -22.50
N LEU A 604 1.82 13.85 -21.99
CA LEU A 604 0.71 14.40 -22.77
C LEU A 604 0.94 15.86 -23.21
N MET A 605 1.51 16.70 -22.34
CA MET A 605 1.84 18.09 -22.70
C MET A 605 2.90 18.17 -23.79
N SER A 606 3.76 17.16 -23.91
CA SER A 606 4.78 17.04 -24.96
C SER A 606 4.29 16.25 -26.19
N CYS A 607 3.02 15.81 -26.18
CA CYS A 607 2.42 14.94 -27.20
C CYS A 607 3.15 13.60 -27.39
N ASP A 608 3.81 13.11 -26.34
CA ASP A 608 4.48 11.81 -26.31
C ASP A 608 3.50 10.72 -25.86
N ILE A 609 2.81 10.14 -26.85
CA ILE A 609 1.77 9.11 -26.65
C ILE A 609 2.40 7.75 -26.30
N ASP A 610 3.62 7.48 -26.77
CA ASP A 610 4.29 6.21 -26.48
C ASP A 610 4.72 6.15 -25.01
N ALA A 611 5.25 7.26 -24.47
CA ALA A 611 5.53 7.38 -23.06
C ALA A 611 4.26 7.24 -22.19
N LEU A 612 3.10 7.73 -22.66
CA LEU A 612 1.82 7.46 -21.98
C LEU A 612 1.50 5.96 -21.94
N GLY A 613 1.78 5.23 -23.04
CA GLY A 613 1.62 3.79 -23.11
C GLY A 613 2.44 3.05 -22.06
N ASP A 614 3.74 3.37 -21.96
CA ASP A 614 4.63 2.80 -20.94
C ASP A 614 4.12 3.05 -19.51
N ILE A 615 3.63 4.27 -19.26
CA ILE A 615 3.05 4.63 -17.96
C ILE A 615 1.76 3.85 -17.68
N MET A 616 0.92 3.62 -18.68
CA MET A 616 -0.28 2.79 -18.53
C MET A 616 0.07 1.35 -18.16
N LEU A 617 1.12 0.78 -18.76
CA LEU A 617 1.60 -0.57 -18.41
C LEU A 617 2.15 -0.63 -16.98
N GLU A 618 2.94 0.36 -16.57
CA GLU A 618 3.42 0.42 -15.18
C GLU A 618 2.27 0.60 -14.20
N ALA A 619 1.30 1.47 -14.51
CA ALA A 619 0.09 1.66 -13.70
C ALA A 619 -0.73 0.36 -13.59
N TRP A 620 -0.85 -0.41 -14.67
CA TRP A 620 -1.54 -1.70 -14.66
C TRP A 620 -0.85 -2.71 -13.74
N ARG A 621 0.48 -2.84 -13.85
CA ARG A 621 1.28 -3.69 -12.96
C ARG A 621 1.09 -3.30 -11.49
N LEU A 622 1.10 -2.00 -11.18
CA LEU A 622 0.86 -1.48 -9.83
C LEU A 622 -0.57 -1.79 -9.35
N HIS A 623 -1.59 -1.70 -10.21
CA HIS A 623 -2.95 -2.09 -9.83
C HIS A 623 -3.04 -3.58 -9.44
N GLN A 624 -2.28 -4.46 -10.11
CA GLN A 624 -2.17 -5.88 -9.75
C GLN A 624 -1.46 -6.09 -8.39
N GLU A 625 -0.53 -5.22 -7.99
CA GLU A 625 0.07 -5.23 -6.64
C GLU A 625 -0.94 -4.79 -5.54
N LEU A 626 -1.84 -3.86 -5.89
CA LEU A 626 -2.91 -3.39 -4.99
C LEU A 626 -4.00 -4.45 -4.78
N ASP A 627 -4.53 -5.00 -5.87
CA ASP A 627 -5.48 -6.13 -5.88
C ASP A 627 -5.11 -7.13 -6.98
N PRO A 628 -4.57 -8.31 -6.65
CA PRO A 628 -4.28 -9.36 -7.65
C PRO A 628 -5.52 -9.79 -8.45
N PHE A 629 -6.72 -9.63 -7.89
CA PHE A 629 -7.98 -9.95 -8.55
C PHE A 629 -8.49 -8.84 -9.49
N CYS A 630 -7.74 -7.74 -9.63
CA CYS A 630 -8.06 -6.72 -10.64
C CYS A 630 -7.84 -7.25 -12.07
N SER A 631 -7.13 -8.37 -12.24
CA SER A 631 -7.10 -9.13 -13.49
C SER A 631 -7.68 -10.53 -13.30
N ASN A 632 -7.86 -11.24 -14.41
CA ASN A 632 -8.24 -12.63 -14.46
C ASN A 632 -7.75 -13.25 -15.78
N GLU A 633 -7.90 -14.57 -15.93
CA GLU A 633 -7.40 -15.30 -17.10
C GLU A 633 -7.90 -14.73 -18.45
N PHE A 634 -9.15 -14.25 -18.51
CA PHE A 634 -9.69 -13.64 -19.71
C PHE A 634 -8.99 -12.32 -20.04
N VAL A 635 -8.84 -11.44 -19.05
CA VAL A 635 -8.16 -10.15 -19.20
C VAL A 635 -6.69 -10.35 -19.56
N ASP A 636 -6.01 -11.30 -18.92
CA ASP A 636 -4.60 -11.59 -19.19
C ASP A 636 -4.40 -12.10 -20.63
N LYS A 637 -5.29 -12.99 -21.12
CA LYS A 637 -5.28 -13.44 -22.52
C LYS A 637 -5.58 -12.30 -23.50
N LEU A 638 -6.55 -11.46 -23.18
CA LEU A 638 -6.88 -10.29 -24.01
C LEU A 638 -5.69 -9.34 -24.13
N PHE A 639 -5.02 -9.03 -23.03
CA PHE A 639 -3.86 -8.13 -23.03
C PHE A 639 -2.64 -8.76 -23.69
N ALA A 640 -2.37 -10.04 -23.47
CA ALA A 640 -1.34 -10.77 -24.21
C ALA A 640 -1.60 -10.75 -25.73
N PHE A 641 -2.86 -10.89 -26.15
CA PHE A 641 -3.25 -10.73 -27.56
C PHE A 641 -3.03 -9.29 -28.08
N CYS A 642 -3.26 -8.28 -27.26
CA CYS A 642 -3.11 -6.88 -27.65
C CYS A 642 -1.64 -6.39 -27.68
N ASP A 643 -0.72 -7.06 -26.99
CA ASP A 643 0.68 -6.62 -26.80
C ASP A 643 1.45 -6.36 -28.12
N HIS A 644 1.15 -7.14 -29.15
CA HIS A 644 1.70 -6.98 -30.50
C HIS A 644 1.34 -5.62 -31.12
N TYR A 645 0.12 -5.13 -30.85
CA TYR A 645 -0.47 -3.94 -31.44
C TYR A 645 -0.34 -2.69 -30.57
N CYS A 646 -0.26 -2.86 -29.26
CA CYS A 646 -0.33 -1.78 -28.27
C CYS A 646 1.04 -1.36 -27.72
N CYS A 647 1.20 -0.07 -27.44
CA CYS A 647 2.29 0.44 -26.58
C CYS A 647 1.85 0.54 -25.11
N GLY A 648 0.55 0.47 -24.83
CA GLY A 648 0.07 0.34 -23.45
C GLY A 648 -1.39 -0.05 -23.34
N TYR A 649 -1.76 -0.63 -22.21
CA TYR A 649 -3.13 -1.01 -21.91
C TYR A 649 -3.36 -1.12 -20.40
N LYS A 650 -4.63 -0.97 -19.99
CA LYS A 650 -5.08 -1.23 -18.61
C LYS A 650 -6.61 -1.34 -18.56
N LEU A 651 -7.13 -1.96 -17.52
CA LEU A 651 -8.53 -1.76 -17.16
C LEU A 651 -8.75 -0.38 -16.52
N VAL A 652 -9.98 0.13 -16.66
CA VAL A 652 -10.45 1.37 -16.06
C VAL A 652 -11.12 1.07 -14.71
N GLY A 653 -10.90 1.93 -13.71
CA GLY A 653 -11.45 1.74 -12.37
C GLY A 653 -10.83 0.57 -11.59
N ALA A 654 -11.64 -0.12 -10.76
CA ALA A 654 -11.17 -1.11 -9.79
C ALA A 654 -10.70 -2.45 -10.41
N GLY A 655 -10.97 -2.70 -11.69
CA GLY A 655 -10.57 -3.91 -12.41
C GLY A 655 -11.46 -5.15 -12.16
N GLY A 656 -11.02 -6.30 -12.68
CA GLY A 656 -11.68 -7.59 -12.67
C GLY A 656 -12.75 -7.75 -13.74
N GLY A 657 -12.79 -6.82 -14.70
CA GLY A 657 -13.78 -6.68 -15.76
C GLY A 657 -14.00 -5.20 -16.11
N GLY A 658 -15.06 -4.91 -16.85
CA GLY A 658 -15.43 -3.55 -17.23
C GLY A 658 -14.77 -3.10 -18.53
N PHE A 659 -14.39 -1.83 -18.60
CA PHE A 659 -13.72 -1.26 -19.76
C PHE A 659 -12.20 -1.36 -19.66
N ALA A 660 -11.57 -1.65 -20.79
CA ALA A 660 -10.14 -1.56 -21.04
C ALA A 660 -9.84 -0.35 -21.94
N LEU A 661 -8.72 0.29 -21.66
CA LEU A 661 -8.05 1.20 -22.56
C LEU A 661 -6.93 0.45 -23.27
N LEU A 662 -6.94 0.43 -24.59
CA LEU A 662 -5.88 -0.17 -25.41
C LEU A 662 -5.27 0.92 -26.29
N LEU A 663 -4.03 1.30 -26.03
CA LEU A 663 -3.32 2.33 -26.76
C LEU A 663 -2.41 1.67 -27.80
N ALA A 664 -2.82 1.72 -29.07
CA ALA A 664 -2.09 1.14 -30.19
C ALA A 664 -0.77 1.89 -30.47
N LYS A 665 0.22 1.20 -31.05
CA LYS A 665 1.53 1.76 -31.47
C LYS A 665 1.41 2.80 -32.59
N SER A 666 0.41 2.66 -33.47
CA SER A 666 0.08 3.63 -34.51
C SER A 666 -1.41 3.59 -34.85
N ALA A 667 -1.87 4.49 -35.71
CA ALA A 667 -3.25 4.50 -36.20
C ALA A 667 -3.57 3.24 -37.03
N GLU A 668 -2.59 2.74 -37.78
CA GLU A 668 -2.70 1.49 -38.55
C GLU A 668 -2.85 0.29 -37.61
N SER A 669 -2.00 0.19 -36.58
CA SER A 669 -2.11 -0.88 -35.57
C SER A 669 -3.45 -0.83 -34.82
N ALA A 670 -4.01 0.36 -34.60
CA ALA A 670 -5.33 0.51 -34.00
C ALA A 670 -6.43 -0.11 -34.88
N GLU A 671 -6.37 0.12 -36.19
CA GLU A 671 -7.34 -0.45 -37.13
C GLU A 671 -7.17 -1.96 -37.29
N GLU A 672 -5.93 -2.45 -37.38
CA GLU A 672 -5.63 -3.88 -37.39
C GLU A 672 -6.15 -4.58 -36.11
N LEU A 673 -5.96 -3.95 -34.94
CA LEU A 673 -6.48 -4.46 -33.68
C LEU A 673 -8.01 -4.46 -33.64
N ARG A 674 -8.67 -3.40 -34.14
CA ARG A 674 -10.14 -3.35 -34.25
C ARG A 674 -10.66 -4.51 -35.10
N HIS A 675 -10.09 -4.73 -36.28
CA HIS A 675 -10.48 -5.84 -37.15
C HIS A 675 -10.22 -7.20 -36.49
N SER A 676 -9.07 -7.35 -35.85
CA SER A 676 -8.68 -8.63 -35.23
C SER A 676 -9.57 -9.00 -34.04
N LEU A 677 -9.95 -8.02 -33.20
CA LEU A 677 -10.87 -8.21 -32.07
C LEU A 677 -12.31 -8.51 -32.52
N VAL A 678 -12.75 -7.97 -33.67
CA VAL A 678 -14.09 -8.25 -34.22
C VAL A 678 -14.15 -9.61 -34.90
N ASN A 679 -13.07 -10.05 -35.54
CA ASN A 679 -13.04 -11.29 -36.31
C ASN A 679 -12.73 -12.54 -35.47
N THR A 680 -12.09 -12.37 -34.31
CA THR A 680 -11.78 -13.50 -33.43
C THR A 680 -13.00 -13.93 -32.62
N SER A 681 -13.26 -15.24 -32.55
CA SER A 681 -14.27 -15.81 -31.65
C SER A 681 -13.76 -15.99 -30.23
N ASP A 682 -12.47 -15.75 -29.97
CA ASP A 682 -11.83 -16.02 -28.69
C ASP A 682 -12.17 -14.99 -27.61
N PHE A 683 -12.63 -13.79 -28.02
CA PHE A 683 -12.93 -12.68 -27.13
C PHE A 683 -14.32 -12.10 -27.44
N ASP A 684 -15.25 -12.20 -26.49
CA ASP A 684 -16.55 -11.53 -26.55
C ASP A 684 -16.44 -10.10 -26.00
N VAL A 685 -15.84 -9.21 -26.80
CA VAL A 685 -15.60 -7.81 -26.43
C VAL A 685 -16.36 -6.86 -27.34
N LYS A 686 -16.73 -5.70 -26.77
CA LYS A 686 -17.38 -4.63 -27.53
C LYS A 686 -16.50 -3.38 -27.58
N ILE A 687 -16.14 -2.96 -28.78
CA ILE A 687 -15.40 -1.70 -29.00
C ILE A 687 -16.41 -0.56 -29.09
N TYR A 688 -16.23 0.49 -28.28
CA TYR A 688 -17.12 1.65 -28.26
C TYR A 688 -16.55 2.79 -29.11
N GLY A 689 -17.44 3.46 -29.86
CA GLY A 689 -17.16 4.76 -30.42
C GLY A 689 -17.08 5.79 -29.30
N TRP A 690 -15.99 6.57 -29.25
CA TRP A 690 -15.78 7.57 -28.21
C TRP A 690 -15.18 8.85 -28.77
N LYS A 691 -15.41 9.98 -28.08
CA LYS A 691 -14.78 11.28 -28.35
C LYS A 691 -14.50 11.99 -27.04
N ILE A 692 -13.42 12.77 -27.00
CA ILE A 692 -13.13 13.67 -25.87
C ILE A 692 -14.31 14.64 -25.73
N PHE A 693 -14.89 14.71 -24.54
CA PHE A 693 -15.92 15.70 -24.25
C PHE A 693 -15.25 17.04 -23.95
N LEU A 694 -15.51 18.05 -24.77
CA LEU A 694 -15.06 19.43 -24.56
C LEU A 694 -16.30 20.29 -24.33
N GLU A 695 -16.28 21.15 -23.32
CA GLU A 695 -17.32 22.18 -23.17
C GLU A 695 -17.13 23.24 -24.26
N ASN A 696 -18.23 23.56 -24.97
CA ASN A 696 -18.24 24.60 -26.00
C ASN A 696 -18.17 26.01 -25.41
#